data_AF-A0AAE0W0X5-F1
#
_entry.id   AF-A0AAE0W0X5-F1
#
_cell.length_a   1.000
_cell.length_b   1.000
_cell.length_c   1.000
_cell.angle_alpha   90.00
_cell.angle_beta   90.00
_cell.angle_gamma   90.00
#
_symmetry.space_group_name_H-M   'P 1'
#
loop_
_entity.id
_entity.type
_entity.pdbx_description
1 polymer ?
#
loop_
_entity_poly.entity_id
_entity_poly.type
_entity_poly.pdbx_seq_one_letter_code
_entity_poly.pdbx_strand_id
1 'polypeptide(L)'
;MDETLREDNLSKLPVILHQNMKDSDYAKILTTNSYSVRVSDSIVPDTVIFPLSKVAFLIVPLNSLLSGSCQLDIKEDLVQRFDKFIQVHRNRYILCQASVFTEQEFQAFSLIQQQYFKNRLQLLPCHDAEEGVKAMITIAKLFCKPTCQEMNSRLQQLLSQQLKKDTSECASKQHLFCPQFSWQTQGYCFHLANPRILLSLGKPKDIAFTWQTQGYCFHLANSRILLSLGKPKDIAFTWQTQGYCFHLANPRILLSLGKHKDIAFTWQTQGYCFHLANPMILLSLGKPKDIAFTWQTQGYCFHLANPRILLSLGKPKDIAFTWQTQGYCFHLANPRILLSLGKPKDIAFTWQTQGYCFHLANPRIYLSLSKHKDIAFTWQTQGYCFHLANPRILLSLGKSKDIAFTWQTQGYCFHLANPRILLSLGKPKDIAFTWQTQGYCFHLANTRILLSLGKPKDIAFTWQIQGYCFHLANPRILLSLGKPKDIAFTWQIQGYCFHLANPRILLSLGKSKDIAFTWQTQGYCFHLANPRILLSLGKPKDIAFTLQTQGYCFHFANPRILLSLGKPKDIVFTWQTQGYCFHLANPRILLSLGKPKDIAFTWQTQGYCFHLANPRILLSLGKPKDIAFTWQTQGYCFHLANPMILLSLGKPKDIAFTWQTQGYCFHLANPRILLSLGKPKDIAFTWQTQRYCFHLANPRILLSLGKPKDIAFTWQTQGYCFHLANPRILLSLGKPKDIAFTWQTQGYCFHLANPRILLSLGKPKDIAFTWQSQGYCFHLANPRILLSLGI
;
A
#
# COMPACT_ATOMS: atom_id res chain seq x y z
N MET A 1 -45.75 51.56 -9.67
CA MET A 1 -45.43 52.98 -9.37
C MET A 1 -45.96 53.38 -7.99
N ASP A 2 -45.91 52.49 -6.99
CA ASP A 2 -46.46 52.74 -5.63
C ASP A 2 -45.62 52.05 -4.51
N GLU A 3 -44.40 51.56 -4.83
CA GLU A 3 -43.50 50.92 -3.84
C GLU A 3 -42.58 51.95 -3.16
N THR A 4 -42.19 53.03 -3.85
CA THR A 4 -41.28 54.05 -3.30
C THR A 4 -41.94 54.98 -2.28
N LEU A 5 -43.27 55.12 -2.29
CA LEU A 5 -44.00 56.00 -1.37
C LEU A 5 -44.30 55.37 0.00
N ARG A 6 -44.04 54.05 0.20
CA ARG A 6 -44.36 53.33 1.45
C ARG A 6 -43.14 52.94 2.28
N GLU A 7 -41.96 52.80 1.68
CA GLU A 7 -40.70 52.65 2.45
C GLU A 7 -40.39 53.92 3.28
N ASP A 8 -40.82 55.09 2.80
CA ASP A 8 -40.63 56.40 3.45
C ASP A 8 -41.45 56.62 4.74
N ASN A 9 -42.42 55.75 5.07
CA ASN A 9 -43.22 55.90 6.29
C ASN A 9 -42.63 55.14 7.49
N LEU A 10 -41.76 54.14 7.28
CA LEU A 10 -41.06 53.47 8.39
C LEU A 10 -39.87 54.29 8.92
N SER A 11 -39.30 55.17 8.10
CA SER A 11 -38.18 56.08 8.39
C SER A 11 -38.58 57.39 9.08
N LYS A 12 -39.78 57.46 9.67
CA LYS A 12 -40.21 58.64 10.48
C LYS A 12 -40.61 58.29 11.92
N LEU A 13 -40.60 57.01 12.30
CA LEU A 13 -41.29 56.55 13.52
C LEU A 13 -40.32 56.31 14.70
N PRO A 14 -40.76 56.61 15.94
CA PRO A 14 -39.85 56.71 17.07
C PRO A 14 -39.41 55.34 17.64
N VAL A 15 -38.11 55.11 17.71
CA VAL A 15 -37.47 54.04 18.50
C VAL A 15 -37.25 54.57 19.90
N ILE A 16 -37.61 53.78 20.93
CA ILE A 16 -37.46 54.21 22.33
C ILE A 16 -36.19 53.58 22.93
N LEU A 17 -35.30 54.42 23.45
CA LEU A 17 -34.06 54.03 24.11
C LEU A 17 -34.08 54.42 25.59
N HIS A 18 -33.39 53.64 26.42
CA HIS A 18 -33.07 54.05 27.79
C HIS A 18 -32.02 55.18 27.81
N GLN A 19 -32.07 56.07 28.81
CA GLN A 19 -31.18 57.23 28.93
C GLN A 19 -29.68 56.89 28.96
N ASN A 20 -29.31 55.76 29.59
CA ASN A 20 -27.91 55.27 29.59
C ASN A 20 -27.34 55.02 28.18
N MET A 21 -28.21 54.82 27.19
CA MET A 21 -27.83 54.48 25.82
C MET A 21 -27.79 55.70 24.88
N LYS A 22 -28.05 56.91 25.39
CA LYS A 22 -28.13 58.14 24.58
C LYS A 22 -26.84 58.42 23.78
N ASP A 23 -25.67 58.18 24.38
CA ASP A 23 -24.36 58.43 23.76
C ASP A 23 -23.71 57.16 23.16
N SER A 24 -24.42 56.03 23.20
CA SER A 24 -23.94 54.74 22.70
C SER A 24 -23.86 54.69 21.16
N ASP A 25 -23.00 53.84 20.62
CA ASP A 25 -22.86 53.66 19.17
C ASP A 25 -24.17 53.17 18.52
N TYR A 26 -25.01 52.45 19.26
CA TYR A 26 -26.35 52.04 18.82
C TYR A 26 -27.26 53.25 18.53
N ALA A 27 -27.23 54.30 19.35
CA ALA A 27 -28.06 55.50 19.15
C ALA A 27 -27.60 56.32 17.93
N LYS A 28 -26.29 56.42 17.72
CA LYS A 28 -25.70 57.10 16.54
C LYS A 28 -26.12 56.38 15.25
N ILE A 29 -25.94 55.05 15.20
CA ILE A 29 -26.25 54.23 14.02
C ILE A 29 -27.76 54.23 13.71
N LEU A 30 -28.64 54.23 14.72
CA LEU A 30 -30.09 54.33 14.52
C LEU A 30 -30.50 55.70 13.95
N THR A 31 -29.85 56.78 14.39
CA THR A 31 -30.07 58.14 13.87
C THR A 31 -29.60 58.26 12.42
N THR A 32 -28.44 57.69 12.09
CA THR A 32 -27.92 57.63 10.71
C THR A 32 -28.84 56.84 9.77
N ASN A 33 -29.54 55.82 10.28
CA ASN A 33 -30.49 55.01 9.51
C ASN A 33 -31.91 55.59 9.43
N SER A 34 -32.08 56.91 9.64
CA SER A 34 -33.35 57.62 9.49
C SER A 34 -34.47 57.18 10.46
N TYR A 35 -34.15 56.76 11.69
CA TYR A 35 -35.16 56.55 12.74
C TYR A 35 -35.19 57.73 13.72
N SER A 36 -36.38 58.18 14.15
CA SER A 36 -36.45 59.18 15.23
C SER A 36 -36.19 58.50 16.57
N VAL A 37 -35.23 58.98 17.36
CA VAL A 37 -34.88 58.37 18.65
C VAL A 37 -35.56 59.13 19.78
N ARG A 38 -36.36 58.45 20.60
CA ARG A 38 -36.94 58.99 21.84
C ARG A 38 -36.25 58.35 23.03
N VAL A 39 -35.81 59.17 23.97
CA VAL A 39 -35.12 58.69 25.18
C VAL A 39 -36.09 58.71 26.36
N SER A 40 -36.11 57.66 27.17
CA SER A 40 -36.96 57.56 28.36
C SER A 40 -36.22 56.92 29.54
N ASP A 41 -36.36 57.50 30.72
CA ASP A 41 -35.83 56.96 31.99
C ASP A 41 -36.71 55.86 32.61
N SER A 42 -37.93 55.66 32.09
CA SER A 42 -38.94 54.78 32.70
C SER A 42 -38.80 53.30 32.34
N ILE A 43 -37.84 52.94 31.48
CA ILE A 43 -37.66 51.61 30.90
C ILE A 43 -36.51 50.89 31.60
N VAL A 44 -36.42 49.56 31.50
CA VAL A 44 -35.26 48.79 31.99
C VAL A 44 -33.97 49.31 31.34
N PRO A 45 -32.84 49.41 32.07
CA PRO A 45 -31.56 49.85 31.52
C PRO A 45 -31.14 49.05 30.29
N ASP A 46 -30.47 49.72 29.36
CA ASP A 46 -29.86 49.12 28.15
C ASP A 46 -30.86 48.45 27.19
N THR A 47 -32.12 48.90 27.22
CA THR A 47 -33.18 48.42 26.34
C THR A 47 -33.47 49.34 25.15
N VAL A 48 -33.87 48.70 24.05
CA VAL A 48 -34.31 49.34 22.81
C VAL A 48 -35.64 48.76 22.39
N ILE A 49 -36.66 49.60 22.22
CA ILE A 49 -38.02 49.18 21.93
C ILE A 49 -38.46 49.72 20.56
N PHE A 50 -39.03 48.82 19.75
CA PHE A 50 -39.73 49.14 18.51
C PHE A 50 -41.26 49.00 18.73
N PRO A 51 -41.99 50.11 18.98
CA PRO A 51 -43.39 50.05 19.37
C PRO A 51 -44.31 49.40 18.33
N LEU A 52 -44.04 49.63 17.04
CA LEU A 52 -44.87 49.12 15.94
C LEU A 52 -44.70 47.63 15.69
N SER A 53 -43.46 47.14 15.78
CA SER A 53 -43.13 45.72 15.65
C SER A 53 -43.46 44.94 16.93
N LYS A 54 -43.79 45.64 18.04
CA LYS A 54 -43.97 45.07 19.39
C LYS A 54 -42.77 44.24 19.84
N VAL A 55 -41.57 44.63 19.42
CA VAL A 55 -40.31 43.94 19.73
C VAL A 55 -39.47 44.80 20.67
N ALA A 56 -38.91 44.18 21.70
CA ALA A 56 -37.95 44.81 22.60
C ALA A 56 -36.63 44.03 22.60
N PHE A 57 -35.52 44.77 22.65
CA PHE A 57 -34.16 44.28 22.72
C PHE A 57 -33.50 44.74 24.01
N LEU A 58 -32.75 43.86 24.67
CA LEU A 58 -31.90 44.18 25.81
C LEU A 58 -30.45 43.91 25.41
N ILE A 59 -29.58 44.91 25.50
CA ILE A 59 -28.17 44.79 25.12
C ILE A 59 -27.35 44.47 26.36
N VAL A 60 -26.58 43.38 26.31
CA VAL A 60 -25.73 42.93 27.42
C VAL A 60 -24.31 42.69 26.90
N PRO A 61 -23.32 43.47 27.35
CA PRO A 61 -21.92 43.18 27.06
C PRO A 61 -21.49 41.96 27.86
N LEU A 62 -20.98 40.92 27.19
CA LEU A 62 -20.63 39.64 27.80
C LEU A 62 -19.51 39.78 28.86
N ASN A 63 -18.62 40.77 28.72
CA ASN A 63 -17.58 41.13 29.70
C ASN A 63 -18.15 41.53 31.07
N SER A 64 -19.40 41.99 31.13
CA SER A 64 -20.04 42.44 32.38
C SER A 64 -20.71 41.32 33.17
N LEU A 65 -20.91 40.14 32.55
CA LEU A 65 -21.60 38.98 33.14
C LEU A 65 -20.76 38.26 34.20
N LEU A 66 -19.44 38.31 34.09
CA LEU A 66 -18.52 37.59 34.96
C LEU A 66 -18.28 38.38 36.25
N SER A 67 -18.61 37.77 37.40
CA SER A 67 -18.05 38.19 38.69
C SER A 67 -16.60 37.70 38.75
N GLY A 68 -15.69 38.52 39.30
CA GLY A 68 -14.22 38.28 39.26
C GLY A 68 -13.71 37.09 40.10
N SER A 69 -14.55 36.11 40.42
CA SER A 69 -14.21 34.90 41.17
C SER A 69 -14.38 33.68 40.28
N CYS A 70 -13.56 32.65 40.48
CA CYS A 70 -13.41 31.44 39.64
C CYS A 70 -14.65 30.52 39.53
N GLN A 71 -15.86 31.02 39.76
CA GLN A 71 -17.14 30.36 39.53
C GLN A 71 -17.98 31.22 38.56
N LEU A 72 -18.52 30.58 37.52
CA LEU A 72 -19.36 31.19 36.48
C LEU A 72 -20.75 31.55 37.05
N ASP A 73 -20.80 32.48 38.00
CA ASP A 73 -22.06 33.00 38.54
C ASP A 73 -22.43 34.32 37.86
N ILE A 74 -23.63 34.34 37.29
CA ILE A 74 -24.26 35.54 36.72
C ILE A 74 -24.52 36.51 37.87
N LYS A 75 -24.05 37.76 37.75
CA LYS A 75 -24.34 38.81 38.74
C LYS A 75 -25.84 38.90 39.03
N GLU A 76 -26.20 38.89 40.31
CA GLU A 76 -27.61 38.93 40.76
C GLU A 76 -28.38 40.15 40.21
N ASP A 77 -27.71 41.30 40.00
CA ASP A 77 -28.29 42.49 39.37
C ASP A 77 -28.77 42.22 37.92
N LEU A 78 -28.02 41.43 37.13
CA LEU A 78 -28.42 41.09 35.76
C LEU A 78 -29.60 40.12 35.72
N VAL A 79 -29.69 39.20 36.68
CA VAL A 79 -30.82 38.26 36.82
C VAL A 79 -32.11 39.05 37.12
N GLN A 80 -32.07 40.00 38.06
CA GLN A 80 -33.22 40.85 38.37
C GLN A 80 -33.66 41.70 37.16
N ARG A 81 -32.69 42.19 36.37
CA ARG A 81 -32.98 42.92 35.12
C ARG A 81 -33.62 42.02 34.06
N PHE A 82 -33.14 40.79 33.89
CA PHE A 82 -33.75 39.83 32.96
C PHE A 82 -35.18 39.50 33.35
N ASP A 83 -35.46 39.27 34.64
CA ASP A 83 -36.81 38.96 35.11
C ASP A 83 -37.78 40.12 34.91
N LYS A 84 -37.35 41.36 35.19
CA LYS A 84 -38.15 42.57 34.92
C LYS A 84 -38.41 42.74 33.42
N PHE A 85 -37.41 42.52 32.56
CA PHE A 85 -37.56 42.60 31.10
C PHE A 85 -38.51 41.53 30.55
N ILE A 86 -38.45 40.31 31.10
CA ILE A 86 -39.32 39.19 30.80
C ILE A 86 -40.78 39.46 31.18
N GLN A 87 -41.04 40.16 32.28
CA GLN A 87 -42.42 40.49 32.69
C GLN A 87 -43.07 41.55 31.78
N VAL A 88 -42.29 42.51 31.28
CA VAL A 88 -42.81 43.68 30.55
C VAL A 88 -43.05 43.41 29.06
N HIS A 89 -42.21 42.58 28.40
CA HIS A 89 -42.23 42.45 26.93
C HIS A 89 -42.60 41.05 26.41
N ARG A 90 -43.50 41.01 25.41
CA ARG A 90 -44.03 39.77 24.79
C ARG A 90 -43.09 39.18 23.73
N ASN A 91 -42.48 40.00 22.87
CA ASN A 91 -41.44 39.59 21.92
C ASN A 91 -40.11 40.17 22.39
N ARG A 92 -39.28 39.32 23.00
CA ARG A 92 -38.09 39.72 23.75
C ARG A 92 -36.83 39.08 23.18
N TYR A 93 -35.82 39.92 22.95
CA TYR A 93 -34.53 39.53 22.41
C TYR A 93 -33.42 40.07 23.31
N ILE A 94 -32.39 39.27 23.57
CA ILE A 94 -31.17 39.73 24.23
C ILE A 94 -30.04 39.71 23.22
N LEU A 95 -29.38 40.86 23.07
CA LEU A 95 -28.19 41.01 22.24
C LEU A 95 -26.96 40.85 23.13
N CYS A 96 -26.23 39.75 22.95
CA CYS A 96 -25.00 39.48 23.66
C CYS A 96 -23.83 40.04 22.84
N GLN A 97 -23.21 41.11 23.33
CA GLN A 97 -22.11 41.77 22.63
C GLN A 97 -20.76 41.28 23.13
N ALA A 98 -19.92 40.77 22.23
CA ALA A 98 -18.51 40.48 22.47
C ALA A 98 -17.67 40.64 21.20
N SER A 99 -16.50 41.27 21.33
CA SER A 99 -15.56 41.44 20.22
C SER A 99 -14.96 40.11 19.75
N VAL A 100 -14.81 39.13 20.64
CA VAL A 100 -14.29 37.78 20.33
C VAL A 100 -14.98 36.76 21.22
N PHE A 101 -15.75 35.85 20.64
CA PHE A 101 -16.42 34.79 21.42
C PHE A 101 -15.43 33.73 21.89
N THR A 102 -15.03 33.80 23.16
CA THR A 102 -14.17 32.80 23.82
C THR A 102 -14.97 31.61 24.36
N GLU A 103 -14.31 30.50 24.72
CA GLU A 103 -15.00 29.32 25.31
C GLU A 103 -15.79 29.67 26.58
N GLN A 104 -15.32 30.63 27.38
CA GLN A 104 -16.01 31.10 28.58
C GLN A 104 -17.32 31.84 28.25
N GLU A 105 -17.33 32.63 27.19
CA GLU A 105 -18.51 33.36 26.73
C GLU A 105 -19.55 32.43 26.11
N PHE A 106 -19.13 31.40 25.37
CA PHE A 106 -20.03 30.35 24.89
C PHE A 106 -20.64 29.53 26.04
N GLN A 107 -19.88 29.30 27.11
CA GLN A 107 -20.40 28.66 28.32
C GLN A 107 -21.44 29.54 29.02
N ALA A 108 -21.15 30.84 29.19
CA ALA A 108 -22.12 31.80 29.73
C ALA A 108 -23.40 31.87 28.86
N PHE A 109 -23.25 31.86 27.54
CA PHE A 109 -24.38 31.82 26.59
C PHE A 109 -25.24 30.56 26.79
N SER A 110 -24.60 29.39 26.95
CA SER A 110 -25.29 28.13 27.22
C SER A 110 -26.02 28.14 28.57
N LEU A 111 -25.42 28.72 29.61
CA LEU A 111 -26.02 28.84 30.94
C LEU A 111 -27.30 29.69 30.91
N ILE A 112 -27.25 30.88 30.28
CA ILE A 112 -28.43 31.74 30.13
C ILE A 112 -29.52 31.03 29.31
N GLN A 113 -29.13 30.34 28.22
CA GLN A 113 -30.06 29.60 27.39
C GLN A 113 -30.76 28.46 28.17
N GLN A 114 -30.03 27.76 29.04
CA GLN A 114 -30.57 26.69 29.89
C GLN A 114 -31.50 27.25 30.97
N GLN A 115 -31.10 28.33 31.65
CA GLN A 115 -31.86 28.94 32.74
C GLN A 115 -33.19 29.54 32.27
N TYR A 116 -33.21 30.16 31.08
CA TYR A 116 -34.38 30.86 30.55
C TYR A 116 -35.10 30.14 29.39
N PHE A 117 -34.81 28.85 29.17
CA PHE A 117 -35.41 28.04 28.11
C PHE A 117 -36.96 28.02 28.16
N LYS A 118 -37.54 27.95 29.37
CA LYS A 118 -39.00 27.94 29.57
C LYS A 118 -39.66 29.28 29.23
N ASN A 119 -38.89 30.37 29.23
CA ASN A 119 -39.38 31.73 29.09
C ASN A 119 -39.31 32.25 27.63
N ARG A 120 -39.14 31.42 26.60
CA ARG A 120 -39.11 31.87 25.17
C ARG A 120 -38.21 33.09 24.90
N LEU A 121 -37.12 33.23 25.65
CA LEU A 121 -36.13 34.29 25.50
C LEU A 121 -35.22 33.95 24.32
N GLN A 122 -35.12 34.82 23.31
CA GLN A 122 -34.25 34.59 22.16
C GLN A 122 -32.93 35.34 22.35
N LEU A 123 -31.81 34.60 22.38
CA LEU A 123 -30.47 35.15 22.50
C LEU A 123 -29.87 35.35 21.09
N LEU A 124 -29.29 36.52 20.86
CA LEU A 124 -28.64 36.90 19.60
C LEU A 124 -27.18 37.27 19.90
N PRO A 125 -26.19 36.52 19.38
CA PRO A 125 -24.79 36.93 19.45
C PRO A 125 -24.55 38.08 18.46
N CYS A 126 -23.82 39.11 18.89
CA CYS A 126 -23.40 40.21 18.03
C CYS A 126 -21.94 40.55 18.30
N HIS A 127 -21.16 40.70 17.22
CA HIS A 127 -19.75 41.08 17.33
C HIS A 127 -19.60 42.59 17.48
N ASP A 128 -20.36 43.35 16.68
CA ASP A 128 -20.30 44.80 16.60
C ASP A 128 -21.68 45.45 16.77
N ALA A 129 -21.69 46.73 17.16
CA ALA A 129 -22.92 47.51 17.29
C ALA A 129 -23.66 47.65 15.95
N GLU A 130 -22.93 47.72 14.83
CA GLU A 130 -23.52 47.80 13.48
C GLU A 130 -24.27 46.50 13.10
N GLU A 131 -23.69 45.34 13.41
CA GLU A 131 -24.31 44.04 13.21
C GLU A 131 -25.56 43.89 14.10
N GLY A 132 -25.46 44.32 15.35
CA GLY A 132 -26.59 44.35 16.28
C GLY A 132 -27.74 45.20 15.76
N VAL A 133 -27.49 46.43 15.30
CA VAL A 133 -28.54 47.30 14.74
C VAL A 133 -29.15 46.71 13.46
N LYS A 134 -28.33 46.13 12.56
CA LYS A 134 -28.84 45.45 11.36
C LYS A 134 -29.76 44.28 11.72
N ALA A 135 -29.38 43.47 12.70
CA ALA A 135 -30.21 42.37 13.20
C ALA A 135 -31.52 42.88 13.80
N MET A 136 -31.46 43.95 14.61
CA MET A 136 -32.64 44.58 15.21
C MET A 136 -33.62 45.10 14.15
N ILE A 137 -33.14 45.82 13.15
CA ILE A 137 -33.97 46.35 12.05
C ILE A 137 -34.56 45.19 11.23
N THR A 138 -33.78 44.15 10.95
CA THR A 138 -34.26 42.98 10.20
C THR A 138 -35.39 42.29 10.95
N ILE A 139 -35.22 42.05 12.25
CA ILE A 139 -36.25 41.44 13.09
C ILE A 139 -37.48 42.37 13.21
N ALA A 140 -37.27 43.67 13.41
CA ALA A 140 -38.37 44.64 13.44
C ALA A 140 -39.18 44.63 12.13
N LYS A 141 -38.52 44.53 10.97
CA LYS A 141 -39.15 44.41 9.65
C LYS A 141 -39.93 43.10 9.49
N LEU A 142 -39.43 41.98 10.04
CA LEU A 142 -40.12 40.68 10.01
C LEU A 142 -41.47 40.72 10.77
N PHE A 143 -41.57 41.51 11.83
CA PHE A 143 -42.80 41.63 12.62
C PHE A 143 -43.73 42.77 12.16
N CYS A 144 -43.37 43.51 11.11
CA CYS A 144 -44.25 44.50 10.48
C CYS A 144 -45.30 43.80 9.57
N LYS A 145 -46.58 44.00 9.87
CA LYS A 145 -47.72 43.39 9.14
C LYS A 145 -47.71 43.57 7.59
N PRO A 146 -47.31 44.70 7.00
CA PRO A 146 -47.35 44.85 5.53
C PRO A 146 -46.22 44.09 4.81
N THR A 147 -45.01 44.04 5.37
CA THR A 147 -43.82 43.46 4.70
C THR A 147 -43.87 41.93 4.65
N CYS A 148 -44.51 41.29 5.63
CA CYS A 148 -44.67 39.84 5.67
C CYS A 148 -45.65 39.31 4.59
N GLN A 149 -46.65 40.11 4.22
CA GLN A 149 -47.57 39.78 3.13
C GLN A 149 -46.91 39.96 1.75
N GLU A 150 -46.06 40.97 1.61
CA GLU A 150 -45.35 41.29 0.37
C GLU A 150 -44.17 40.34 0.07
N MET A 151 -43.46 39.88 1.10
CA MET A 151 -42.46 38.81 0.93
C MET A 151 -43.11 37.50 0.46
N ASN A 152 -44.29 37.16 1.00
CA ASN A 152 -45.04 35.97 0.57
C ASN A 152 -45.56 36.10 -0.87
N SER A 153 -46.02 37.28 -1.30
CA SER A 153 -46.47 37.49 -2.68
C SER A 153 -45.31 37.46 -3.68
N ARG A 154 -44.14 38.04 -3.35
CA ARG A 154 -42.92 37.96 -4.19
C ARG A 154 -42.39 36.52 -4.29
N LEU A 155 -42.41 35.75 -3.21
CA LEU A 155 -42.06 34.33 -3.24
C LEU A 155 -42.99 33.52 -4.16
N GLN A 156 -44.30 33.78 -4.10
CA GLN A 156 -45.26 33.15 -5.01
C GLN A 156 -45.07 33.57 -6.47
N GLN A 157 -44.73 34.83 -6.73
CA GLN A 157 -44.44 35.30 -8.09
C GLN A 157 -43.16 34.66 -8.67
N LEU A 158 -42.08 34.57 -7.90
CA LEU A 158 -40.83 33.93 -8.34
C LEU A 158 -41.02 32.43 -8.62
N LEU A 159 -41.78 31.74 -7.78
CA LEU A 159 -42.18 30.35 -8.01
C LEU A 159 -42.99 30.21 -9.31
N SER A 160 -43.90 31.14 -9.59
CA SER A 160 -44.71 31.12 -10.82
C SER A 160 -43.91 31.41 -12.09
N GLN A 161 -42.84 32.22 -12.00
CA GLN A 161 -41.97 32.54 -13.13
C GLN A 161 -40.99 31.40 -13.45
N GLN A 162 -40.47 30.69 -12.44
CA GLN A 162 -39.68 29.47 -12.65
C GLN A 162 -40.50 28.38 -13.32
N LEU A 163 -41.75 28.16 -12.89
CA LEU A 163 -42.67 27.19 -13.49
C LEU A 163 -43.00 27.49 -14.97
N LYS A 164 -43.04 28.77 -15.38
CA LYS A 164 -43.28 29.16 -16.79
C LYS A 164 -42.04 28.99 -17.68
N LYS A 165 -40.83 29.15 -17.13
CA LYS A 165 -39.59 28.99 -17.89
C LYS A 165 -39.29 27.51 -18.16
N ASP A 166 -39.59 26.64 -17.21
CA ASP A 166 -39.41 25.19 -17.33
C ASP A 166 -40.46 24.54 -18.26
N THR A 167 -41.62 25.18 -18.46
CA THR A 167 -42.70 24.63 -19.31
C THR A 167 -42.55 24.97 -20.79
N SER A 168 -41.85 26.05 -21.16
CA SER A 168 -41.67 26.43 -22.58
C SER A 168 -40.52 25.71 -23.29
N GLU A 169 -39.47 25.26 -22.59
CA GLU A 169 -38.39 24.47 -23.20
C GLU A 169 -38.75 22.99 -23.40
N CYS A 170 -39.82 22.51 -22.75
CA CYS A 170 -40.18 21.09 -22.75
C CYS A 170 -41.25 20.71 -23.81
N ALA A 171 -41.80 21.68 -24.55
CA ALA A 171 -43.00 21.48 -25.39
C ALA A 171 -42.73 20.96 -26.83
N SER A 172 -41.50 20.60 -27.20
CA SER A 172 -41.18 20.08 -28.55
C SER A 172 -40.50 18.70 -28.52
N LYS A 173 -41.15 17.71 -27.89
CA LYS A 173 -41.07 16.26 -28.25
C LYS A 173 -42.01 15.44 -27.36
N GLN A 174 -43.11 14.95 -27.93
CA GLN A 174 -44.10 14.12 -27.24
C GLN A 174 -43.67 12.64 -27.13
N HIS A 175 -44.08 12.05 -26.00
CA HIS A 175 -44.16 10.63 -25.62
C HIS A 175 -42.90 9.92 -25.09
N LEU A 176 -42.69 9.99 -23.76
CA LEU A 176 -42.84 8.86 -22.82
C LEU A 176 -42.41 9.34 -21.41
N PHE A 177 -43.32 9.29 -20.43
CA PHE A 177 -43.08 9.69 -19.04
C PHE A 177 -41.86 8.96 -18.44
N CYS A 178 -40.80 9.71 -18.14
CA CYS A 178 -39.67 9.27 -17.32
C CYS A 178 -39.84 9.90 -15.93
N PRO A 179 -40.15 9.14 -14.86
CA PRO A 179 -40.23 9.70 -13.52
C PRO A 179 -38.83 10.16 -13.05
N GLN A 180 -38.67 11.48 -12.90
CA GLN A 180 -37.48 12.13 -12.36
C GLN A 180 -37.80 12.67 -10.96
N PHE A 181 -37.05 12.25 -9.94
CA PHE A 181 -37.20 12.71 -8.57
C PHE A 181 -35.98 13.53 -8.17
N SER A 182 -36.18 14.81 -7.80
CA SER A 182 -35.11 15.75 -7.40
C SER A 182 -35.36 16.32 -6.00
N TRP A 183 -34.32 16.37 -5.16
CA TRP A 183 -34.35 17.03 -3.85
C TRP A 183 -33.20 18.03 -3.73
N GLN A 184 -33.52 19.29 -3.42
CA GLN A 184 -32.57 20.41 -3.35
C GLN A 184 -32.67 21.14 -2.02
N THR A 185 -31.54 21.42 -1.37
CA THR A 185 -31.47 22.26 -0.15
C THR A 185 -30.28 23.22 -0.16
N GLN A 186 -30.52 24.49 0.21
CA GLN A 186 -29.55 25.59 0.25
C GLN A 186 -29.63 26.37 1.58
N GLY A 187 -28.49 26.65 2.25
CA GLY A 187 -28.47 27.35 3.54
C GLY A 187 -27.14 27.22 4.33
N TYR A 188 -26.99 27.96 5.43
CA TYR A 188 -25.71 28.10 6.15
C TYR A 188 -25.29 26.83 6.91
N CYS A 189 -26.13 26.32 7.81
CA CYS A 189 -25.87 25.10 8.57
C CYS A 189 -27.09 24.17 8.54
N PHE A 190 -26.86 22.88 8.26
CA PHE A 190 -27.90 21.86 8.22
C PHE A 190 -27.57 20.71 9.15
N HIS A 191 -28.55 20.34 9.98
CA HIS A 191 -28.48 19.15 10.80
C HIS A 191 -29.74 18.29 10.57
N LEU A 192 -29.58 17.18 9.84
CA LEU A 192 -30.65 16.21 9.59
C LEU A 192 -30.34 14.92 10.36
N ALA A 193 -31.20 14.58 11.31
CA ALA A 193 -31.10 13.35 12.08
C ALA A 193 -32.22 12.37 11.68
N ASN A 194 -31.84 11.13 11.41
CA ASN A 194 -32.73 10.01 11.06
C ASN A 194 -33.61 10.18 9.81
N PRO A 195 -33.22 10.86 8.71
CA PRO A 195 -34.05 10.88 7.52
C PRO A 195 -34.18 9.47 6.95
N ARG A 196 -35.41 9.08 6.66
CA ARG A 196 -35.74 7.77 6.07
C ARG A 196 -36.41 8.00 4.72
N ILE A 197 -35.80 7.44 3.68
CA ILE A 197 -36.42 7.34 2.35
C ILE A 197 -36.73 5.88 2.13
N LEU A 198 -38.02 5.58 1.93
CA LEU A 198 -38.52 4.26 1.66
C LEU A 198 -39.39 4.34 0.41
N LEU A 199 -38.95 3.71 -0.67
CA LEU A 199 -39.61 3.81 -1.96
C LEU A 199 -39.70 2.41 -2.59
N SER A 200 -40.93 2.03 -2.92
CA SER A 200 -41.26 0.81 -3.63
C SER A 200 -42.00 1.18 -4.90
N LEU A 201 -41.34 1.04 -6.05
CA LEU A 201 -41.91 1.43 -7.36
C LEU A 201 -42.12 0.20 -8.24
N GLY A 202 -43.24 0.19 -8.97
CA GLY A 202 -43.69 -0.91 -9.85
C GLY A 202 -42.84 -1.08 -11.12
N LYS A 203 -43.43 -0.86 -12.31
CA LYS A 203 -42.77 -1.06 -13.62
C LYS A 203 -42.57 0.25 -14.41
N PRO A 204 -41.88 1.28 -13.88
CA PRO A 204 -41.50 2.44 -14.68
C PRO A 204 -40.52 2.03 -15.80
N LYS A 205 -40.48 2.78 -16.91
CA LYS A 205 -39.62 2.46 -18.05
C LYS A 205 -38.15 2.74 -17.73
N ASP A 206 -37.85 3.95 -17.25
CA ASP A 206 -36.53 4.39 -16.79
C ASP A 206 -36.72 5.21 -15.49
N ILE A 207 -35.70 5.30 -14.63
CA ILE A 207 -35.79 6.08 -13.37
C ILE A 207 -34.50 6.87 -13.13
N ALA A 208 -34.64 8.14 -12.77
CA ALA A 208 -33.54 8.99 -12.30
C ALA A 208 -33.86 9.62 -10.93
N PHE A 209 -32.91 9.51 -9.99
CA PHE A 209 -32.96 10.17 -8.69
C PHE A 209 -31.77 11.10 -8.52
N THR A 210 -32.04 12.36 -8.15
CA THR A 210 -30.99 13.37 -7.93
C THR A 210 -31.16 14.04 -6.56
N TRP A 211 -30.10 14.05 -5.75
CA TRP A 211 -30.03 14.79 -4.50
C TRP A 211 -28.93 15.85 -4.62
N GLN A 212 -29.28 17.13 -4.38
CA GLN A 212 -28.35 18.26 -4.43
C GLN A 212 -28.39 19.06 -3.13
N THR A 213 -27.23 19.32 -2.54
CA THR A 213 -27.08 20.08 -1.28
C THR A 213 -25.94 21.08 -1.39
N GLN A 214 -26.19 22.32 -0.99
CA GLN A 214 -25.19 23.39 -0.90
C GLN A 214 -25.29 24.10 0.47
N GLY A 215 -24.18 24.20 1.21
CA GLY A 215 -24.17 24.91 2.50
C GLY A 215 -22.82 24.92 3.21
N TYR A 216 -22.65 25.72 4.27
CA TYR A 216 -21.36 25.86 4.97
C TYR A 216 -21.06 24.63 5.84
N CYS A 217 -21.97 24.21 6.71
CA CYS A 217 -21.85 22.97 7.49
C CYS A 217 -23.04 22.04 7.26
N PHE A 218 -22.78 20.78 6.95
CA PHE A 218 -23.81 19.76 6.78
C PHE A 218 -23.52 18.55 7.67
N HIS A 219 -24.44 18.26 8.59
CA HIS A 219 -24.41 17.10 9.45
C HIS A 219 -25.64 16.22 9.18
N LEU A 220 -25.40 14.97 8.77
CA LEU A 220 -26.44 13.98 8.50
C LEU A 220 -26.18 12.72 9.32
N ALA A 221 -27.05 12.43 10.27
CA ALA A 221 -26.93 11.27 11.14
C ALA A 221 -28.03 10.24 10.87
N ASN A 222 -27.66 8.96 10.88
CA ASN A 222 -28.56 7.80 10.83
C ASN A 222 -29.53 7.81 9.64
N SER A 223 -29.11 8.37 8.51
CA SER A 223 -29.92 8.34 7.30
C SER A 223 -30.11 6.90 6.82
N ARG A 224 -31.34 6.56 6.42
CA ARG A 224 -31.65 5.24 5.84
C ARG A 224 -32.36 5.42 4.52
N ILE A 225 -31.78 4.82 3.49
CA ILE A 225 -32.39 4.74 2.17
C ILE A 225 -32.68 3.27 1.92
N LEU A 226 -33.97 2.90 1.88
CA LEU A 226 -34.43 1.58 1.47
C LEU A 226 -35.18 1.72 0.14
N LEU A 227 -34.71 1.00 -0.87
CA LEU A 227 -35.29 1.02 -2.20
C LEU A 227 -35.51 -0.40 -2.70
N SER A 228 -36.75 -0.68 -3.11
CA SER A 228 -37.17 -1.92 -3.76
C SER A 228 -37.84 -1.56 -5.08
N LEU A 229 -37.15 -1.74 -6.20
CA LEU A 229 -37.65 -1.33 -7.52
C LEU A 229 -37.95 -2.57 -8.38
N GLY A 230 -39.07 -2.53 -9.12
CA GLY A 230 -39.57 -3.64 -9.93
C GLY A 230 -38.74 -3.95 -11.18
N LYS A 231 -39.18 -3.55 -12.38
CA LYS A 231 -38.48 -3.88 -13.66
C LYS A 231 -38.24 -2.67 -14.59
N PRO A 232 -37.66 -1.54 -14.14
CA PRO A 232 -37.14 -0.53 -15.07
C PRO A 232 -36.07 -1.08 -16.00
N LYS A 233 -35.97 -0.46 -17.18
CA LYS A 233 -34.96 -0.72 -18.19
C LYS A 233 -33.63 -0.12 -17.71
N ASP A 234 -33.56 1.18 -17.46
CA ASP A 234 -32.35 1.85 -16.99
C ASP A 234 -32.58 2.63 -15.67
N ILE A 235 -31.58 2.67 -14.78
CA ILE A 235 -31.65 3.35 -13.48
C ILE A 235 -30.40 4.21 -13.23
N ALA A 236 -30.59 5.47 -12.87
CA ALA A 236 -29.51 6.39 -12.46
C ALA A 236 -29.79 7.02 -11.09
N PHE A 237 -28.79 7.00 -10.21
CA PHE A 237 -28.80 7.71 -8.93
C PHE A 237 -27.62 8.68 -8.87
N THR A 238 -27.90 9.95 -8.58
CA THR A 238 -26.89 11.00 -8.46
C THR A 238 -27.02 11.73 -7.14
N TRP A 239 -25.95 11.74 -6.35
CA TRP A 239 -25.83 12.53 -5.12
C TRP A 239 -24.74 13.58 -5.28
N GLN A 240 -25.08 14.85 -5.13
CA GLN A 240 -24.17 15.99 -5.24
C GLN A 240 -24.23 16.84 -3.96
N THR A 241 -23.06 17.05 -3.36
CA THR A 241 -22.88 17.85 -2.13
C THR A 241 -21.73 18.83 -2.32
N GLN A 242 -21.94 20.09 -1.97
CA GLN A 242 -20.90 21.11 -1.90
C GLN A 242 -21.00 21.85 -0.56
N GLY A 243 -19.89 21.97 0.17
CA GLY A 243 -19.88 22.71 1.44
C GLY A 243 -18.54 22.74 2.16
N TYR A 244 -18.42 23.53 3.24
CA TYR A 244 -17.15 23.67 3.96
C TYR A 244 -16.87 22.45 4.85
N CYS A 245 -17.79 22.09 5.75
CA CYS A 245 -17.67 20.92 6.62
C CYS A 245 -18.84 19.95 6.41
N PHE A 246 -18.52 18.69 6.15
CA PHE A 246 -19.49 17.63 5.90
C PHE A 246 -19.25 16.46 6.85
N HIS A 247 -20.26 16.14 7.66
CA HIS A 247 -20.22 15.01 8.57
C HIS A 247 -21.43 14.09 8.34
N LEU A 248 -21.17 12.88 7.85
CA LEU A 248 -22.17 11.82 7.78
C LEU A 248 -21.88 10.74 8.82
N ALA A 249 -22.86 10.45 9.66
CA ALA A 249 -22.78 9.35 10.62
C ALA A 249 -23.82 8.28 10.31
N ASN A 250 -23.38 7.04 10.20
CA ASN A 250 -24.21 5.83 10.04
C ASN A 250 -25.21 5.86 8.87
N PRO A 251 -24.89 6.36 7.67
CA PRO A 251 -25.80 6.19 6.55
C PRO A 251 -25.94 4.70 6.23
N ARG A 252 -27.19 4.28 6.00
CA ARG A 252 -27.49 2.93 5.52
C ARG A 252 -28.21 3.03 4.20
N ILE A 253 -27.60 2.46 3.17
CA ILE A 253 -28.19 2.33 1.86
C ILE A 253 -28.44 0.84 1.65
N LEU A 254 -29.72 0.47 1.56
CA LEU A 254 -30.17 -0.89 1.25
C LEU A 254 -30.96 -0.87 -0.05
N LEU A 255 -30.46 -1.56 -1.06
CA LEU A 255 -31.16 -1.72 -2.33
C LEU A 255 -31.36 -3.19 -2.67
N SER A 256 -32.60 -3.53 -3.03
CA SER A 256 -32.98 -4.80 -3.65
C SER A 256 -33.59 -4.52 -5.01
N LEU A 257 -32.92 -4.91 -6.09
CA LEU A 257 -33.34 -4.61 -7.46
C LEU A 257 -33.58 -5.89 -8.26
N GLY A 258 -34.65 -5.90 -9.06
CA GLY A 258 -35.08 -7.01 -9.93
C GLY A 258 -34.26 -7.18 -11.22
N LYS A 259 -34.93 -7.33 -12.36
CA LYS A 259 -34.30 -7.46 -13.69
C LYS A 259 -34.26 -6.09 -14.36
N HIS A 260 -33.08 -5.66 -14.79
CA HIS A 260 -32.83 -4.35 -15.43
C HIS A 260 -31.81 -4.51 -16.56
N LYS A 261 -31.62 -3.47 -17.37
CA LYS A 261 -30.60 -3.44 -18.40
C LYS A 261 -29.35 -2.77 -17.82
N ASP A 262 -29.35 -1.47 -17.56
CA ASP A 262 -28.15 -0.75 -17.10
C ASP A 262 -28.40 0.02 -15.79
N ILE A 263 -27.40 0.05 -14.89
CA ILE A 263 -27.50 0.75 -13.59
C ILE A 263 -26.25 1.61 -13.36
N ALA A 264 -26.46 2.89 -13.04
CA ALA A 264 -25.39 3.83 -12.67
C ALA A 264 -25.67 4.49 -11.31
N PHE A 265 -24.66 4.49 -10.44
CA PHE A 265 -24.65 5.27 -9.21
C PHE A 265 -23.47 6.24 -9.21
N THR A 266 -23.75 7.51 -8.98
CA THR A 266 -22.76 8.58 -8.94
C THR A 266 -22.89 9.35 -7.63
N TRP A 267 -21.81 9.37 -6.84
CA TRP A 267 -21.69 10.19 -5.64
C TRP A 267 -20.58 11.21 -5.84
N GLN A 268 -20.90 12.50 -5.69
CA GLN A 268 -19.98 13.62 -5.83
C GLN A 268 -20.03 14.51 -4.59
N THR A 269 -18.89 14.66 -3.92
CA THR A 269 -18.72 15.56 -2.77
C THR A 269 -17.55 16.49 -3.00
N GLN A 270 -17.75 17.79 -2.79
CA GLN A 270 -16.69 18.78 -2.74
C GLN A 270 -16.77 19.56 -1.42
N GLY A 271 -15.67 19.65 -0.68
CA GLY A 271 -15.65 20.43 0.55
C GLY A 271 -14.33 20.49 1.29
N TYR A 272 -14.22 21.33 2.32
CA TYR A 272 -12.97 21.49 3.07
C TYR A 272 -12.69 20.26 3.96
N CYS A 273 -13.66 19.87 4.80
CA CYS A 273 -13.56 18.68 5.65
C CYS A 273 -14.71 17.71 5.40
N PHE A 274 -14.39 16.46 5.08
CA PHE A 274 -15.36 15.37 4.91
C PHE A 274 -15.09 14.28 5.94
N HIS A 275 -16.07 14.01 6.80
CA HIS A 275 -16.04 12.92 7.76
C HIS A 275 -17.24 11.99 7.52
N LEU A 276 -16.97 10.72 7.23
CA LEU A 276 -17.98 9.70 7.03
C LEU A 276 -17.74 8.53 7.96
N ALA A 277 -18.63 8.34 8.92
CA ALA A 277 -18.53 7.30 9.93
C ALA A 277 -19.56 6.19 9.70
N ASN A 278 -19.09 4.94 9.73
CA ASN A 278 -19.86 3.71 9.65
C ASN A 278 -20.89 3.65 8.49
N PRO A 279 -20.56 4.07 7.26
CA PRO A 279 -21.49 3.88 6.16
C PRO A 279 -21.69 2.39 5.90
N MET A 280 -22.94 1.99 5.71
CA MET A 280 -23.30 0.64 5.30
C MET A 280 -24.01 0.70 3.96
N ILE A 281 -23.43 0.04 2.97
CA ILE A 281 -24.04 -0.16 1.66
C ILE A 281 -24.27 -1.66 1.50
N LEU A 282 -25.53 -2.07 1.44
CA LEU A 282 -25.93 -3.45 1.17
C LEU A 282 -26.74 -3.48 -0.12
N LEU A 283 -26.22 -4.14 -1.15
CA LEU A 283 -26.91 -4.29 -2.42
C LEU A 283 -27.13 -5.76 -2.75
N SER A 284 -28.38 -6.10 -3.04
CA SER A 284 -28.79 -7.39 -3.61
C SER A 284 -29.40 -7.10 -4.99
N LEU A 285 -28.64 -7.32 -6.04
CA LEU A 285 -29.06 -6.99 -7.41
C LEU A 285 -29.33 -8.26 -8.22
N GLY A 286 -30.43 -8.28 -8.96
CA GLY A 286 -30.85 -9.40 -9.83
C GLY A 286 -29.94 -9.62 -11.05
N LYS A 287 -30.49 -9.52 -12.27
CA LYS A 287 -29.74 -9.79 -13.52
C LYS A 287 -29.62 -8.52 -14.38
N PRO A 288 -28.87 -7.49 -13.96
CA PRO A 288 -28.55 -6.37 -14.84
C PRO A 288 -27.63 -6.85 -15.98
N LYS A 289 -27.54 -6.07 -17.06
CA LYS A 289 -26.56 -6.28 -18.11
C LYS A 289 -25.24 -5.61 -17.70
N ASP A 290 -25.24 -4.30 -17.48
CA ASP A 290 -24.03 -3.54 -17.15
C ASP A 290 -24.26 -2.71 -15.86
N ILE A 291 -23.26 -2.64 -14.97
CA ILE A 291 -23.33 -1.86 -13.72
C ILE A 291 -22.09 -0.97 -13.54
N ALA A 292 -22.31 0.30 -13.23
CA ALA A 292 -21.26 1.25 -12.87
C ALA A 292 -21.52 1.94 -11.52
N PHE A 293 -20.50 1.96 -10.67
CA PHE A 293 -20.48 2.77 -9.44
C PHE A 293 -19.31 3.74 -9.49
N THR A 294 -19.61 5.03 -9.33
CA THR A 294 -18.61 6.10 -9.33
C THR A 294 -18.73 6.92 -8.05
N TRP A 295 -17.66 6.93 -7.26
CA TRP A 295 -17.52 7.79 -6.10
C TRP A 295 -16.41 8.80 -6.34
N GLN A 296 -16.73 10.09 -6.27
CA GLN A 296 -15.81 11.20 -6.46
C GLN A 296 -15.85 12.12 -5.24
N THR A 297 -14.69 12.29 -4.60
CA THR A 297 -14.51 13.19 -3.46
C THR A 297 -13.35 14.12 -3.71
N GLN A 298 -13.55 15.41 -3.46
CA GLN A 298 -12.49 16.42 -3.46
C GLN A 298 -12.57 17.22 -2.17
N GLY A 299 -11.46 17.35 -1.44
CA GLY A 299 -11.45 18.17 -0.23
C GLY A 299 -10.12 18.24 0.51
N TYR A 300 -10.00 19.10 1.51
CA TYR A 300 -8.75 19.28 2.26
C TYR A 300 -8.47 18.08 3.18
N CYS A 301 -9.43 17.70 4.02
CA CYS A 301 -9.35 16.52 4.88
C CYS A 301 -10.50 15.54 4.61
N PHE A 302 -10.16 14.28 4.31
CA PHE A 302 -11.11 13.19 4.15
C PHE A 302 -10.85 12.12 5.22
N HIS A 303 -11.85 11.87 6.06
CA HIS A 303 -11.82 10.81 7.05
C HIS A 303 -13.01 9.86 6.86
N LEU A 304 -12.71 8.59 6.58
CA LEU A 304 -13.71 7.55 6.40
C LEU A 304 -13.46 6.41 7.40
N ALA A 305 -14.39 6.24 8.34
CA ALA A 305 -14.30 5.25 9.40
C ALA A 305 -15.29 4.11 9.20
N ASN A 306 -14.79 2.88 9.29
CA ASN A 306 -15.54 1.62 9.27
C ASN A 306 -16.57 1.48 8.12
N PRO A 307 -16.26 1.85 6.86
CA PRO A 307 -17.21 1.61 5.78
C PRO A 307 -17.43 0.12 5.59
N ARG A 308 -18.69 -0.28 5.44
CA ARG A 308 -19.10 -1.65 5.15
C ARG A 308 -19.83 -1.68 3.83
N ILE A 309 -19.20 -2.32 2.85
CA ILE A 309 -19.79 -2.55 1.54
C ILE A 309 -20.00 -4.05 1.40
N LEU A 310 -21.26 -4.47 1.33
CA LEU A 310 -21.67 -5.86 1.13
C LEU A 310 -22.46 -5.96 -0.16
N LEU A 311 -21.94 -6.70 -1.13
CA LEU A 311 -22.61 -6.89 -2.42
C LEU A 311 -22.83 -8.37 -2.70
N SER A 312 -24.09 -8.71 -2.98
CA SER A 312 -24.50 -9.99 -3.54
C SER A 312 -25.13 -9.73 -4.91
N LEU A 313 -24.39 -10.02 -5.98
CA LEU A 313 -24.83 -9.72 -7.35
C LEU A 313 -25.13 -11.00 -8.13
N GLY A 314 -26.22 -11.01 -8.91
CA GLY A 314 -26.62 -12.12 -9.77
C GLY A 314 -25.69 -12.36 -10.96
N LYS A 315 -26.21 -12.30 -12.20
CA LYS A 315 -25.43 -12.60 -13.43
C LYS A 315 -25.29 -11.37 -14.34
N PRO A 316 -24.58 -10.31 -13.90
CA PRO A 316 -24.25 -9.20 -14.80
C PRO A 316 -23.34 -9.65 -15.93
N LYS A 317 -23.28 -8.87 -17.01
CA LYS A 317 -22.29 -9.03 -18.07
C LYS A 317 -21.01 -8.32 -17.64
N ASP A 318 -21.06 -7.01 -17.44
CA ASP A 318 -19.89 -6.20 -17.10
C ASP A 318 -20.13 -5.37 -15.82
N ILE A 319 -19.11 -5.26 -14.96
CA ILE A 319 -19.17 -4.44 -13.74
C ILE A 319 -17.93 -3.55 -13.61
N ALA A 320 -18.14 -2.27 -13.35
CA ALA A 320 -17.09 -1.31 -13.04
C ALA A 320 -17.35 -0.60 -11.69
N PHE A 321 -16.34 -0.56 -10.84
CA PHE A 321 -16.30 0.28 -9.65
C PHE A 321 -15.14 1.25 -9.75
N THR A 322 -15.44 2.54 -9.62
CA THR A 322 -14.45 3.62 -9.67
C THR A 322 -14.55 4.47 -8.42
N TRP A 323 -13.47 4.50 -7.64
CA TRP A 323 -13.33 5.39 -6.49
C TRP A 323 -12.22 6.40 -6.76
N GLN A 324 -12.55 7.69 -6.74
CA GLN A 324 -11.63 8.80 -6.95
C GLN A 324 -11.66 9.74 -5.75
N THR A 325 -10.53 9.90 -5.09
CA THR A 325 -10.36 10.85 -3.98
C THR A 325 -9.18 11.76 -4.26
N GLN A 326 -9.39 13.06 -4.12
CA GLN A 326 -8.33 14.06 -4.16
C GLN A 326 -8.39 14.91 -2.89
N GLY A 327 -7.27 15.04 -2.18
CA GLY A 327 -7.25 15.89 -1.00
C GLY A 327 -5.92 16.01 -0.28
N TYR A 328 -5.81 16.88 0.71
CA TYR A 328 -4.54 17.07 1.44
C TYR A 328 -4.25 15.88 2.36
N CYS A 329 -5.21 15.52 3.22
CA CYS A 329 -5.11 14.35 4.11
C CYS A 329 -6.25 13.36 3.85
N PHE A 330 -5.91 12.10 3.58
CA PHE A 330 -6.85 10.99 3.46
C PHE A 330 -6.59 9.96 4.56
N HIS A 331 -7.60 9.73 5.40
CA HIS A 331 -7.57 8.69 6.43
C HIS A 331 -8.74 7.73 6.25
N LEU A 332 -8.44 6.44 6.03
CA LEU A 332 -9.42 5.38 5.90
C LEU A 332 -9.16 4.30 6.94
N ALA A 333 -10.09 4.14 7.87
CA ALA A 333 -9.98 3.19 8.97
C ALA A 333 -10.97 2.03 8.83
N ASN A 334 -10.46 0.81 8.95
CA ASN A 334 -11.21 -0.44 9.00
C ASN A 334 -12.25 -0.64 7.88
N PRO A 335 -11.97 -0.33 6.60
CA PRO A 335 -12.93 -0.63 5.55
C PRO A 335 -13.14 -2.14 5.45
N ARG A 336 -14.40 -2.55 5.32
CA ARG A 336 -14.80 -3.93 5.09
C ARG A 336 -15.57 -4.01 3.78
N ILE A 337 -14.96 -4.67 2.82
CA ILE A 337 -15.57 -4.93 1.52
C ILE A 337 -15.76 -6.45 1.42
N LEU A 338 -17.01 -6.89 1.36
CA LEU A 338 -17.39 -8.29 1.16
C LEU A 338 -18.19 -8.40 -0.13
N LEU A 339 -17.68 -9.19 -1.06
CA LEU A 339 -18.24 -9.34 -2.38
C LEU A 339 -18.45 -10.83 -2.68
N SER A 340 -19.71 -11.19 -2.96
CA SER A 340 -20.09 -12.50 -3.46
C SER A 340 -20.81 -12.32 -4.79
N LEU A 341 -20.12 -12.57 -5.90
CA LEU A 341 -20.67 -12.30 -7.24
C LEU A 341 -20.90 -13.62 -7.99
N GLY A 342 -22.01 -13.68 -8.75
CA GLY A 342 -22.39 -14.83 -9.56
C GLY A 342 -21.47 -15.10 -10.75
N LYS A 343 -21.95 -14.90 -11.98
CA LYS A 343 -21.21 -15.22 -13.22
C LYS A 343 -20.99 -14.00 -14.14
N PRO A 344 -20.29 -12.95 -13.67
CA PRO A 344 -19.92 -11.82 -14.54
C PRO A 344 -19.00 -12.25 -15.66
N LYS A 345 -19.07 -11.57 -16.81
CA LYS A 345 -18.09 -11.75 -17.88
C LYS A 345 -16.81 -11.02 -17.50
N ASP A 346 -16.87 -9.70 -17.35
CA ASP A 346 -15.70 -8.86 -17.09
C ASP A 346 -15.92 -7.96 -15.84
N ILE A 347 -14.89 -7.82 -15.00
CA ILE A 347 -14.97 -7.01 -13.77
C ILE A 347 -13.74 -6.11 -13.66
N ALA A 348 -13.97 -4.82 -13.42
CA ALA A 348 -12.92 -3.84 -13.14
C ALA A 348 -13.18 -3.11 -11.81
N PHE A 349 -12.15 -3.08 -10.97
CA PHE A 349 -12.10 -2.21 -9.79
C PHE A 349 -10.95 -1.24 -9.93
N THR A 350 -11.26 0.05 -9.88
CA THR A 350 -10.28 1.13 -9.98
C THR A 350 -10.37 2.02 -8.76
N TRP A 351 -9.28 2.08 -7.99
CA TRP A 351 -9.13 3.00 -6.87
C TRP A 351 -8.03 3.99 -7.19
N GLN A 352 -8.36 5.28 -7.23
CA GLN A 352 -7.44 6.38 -7.50
C GLN A 352 -7.47 7.36 -6.33
N THR A 353 -6.33 7.51 -5.66
CA THR A 353 -6.18 8.49 -4.57
C THR A 353 -4.99 9.40 -4.86
N GLN A 354 -5.22 10.71 -4.77
CA GLN A 354 -4.17 11.73 -4.83
C GLN A 354 -4.22 12.58 -3.56
N GLY A 355 -3.09 12.75 -2.88
CA GLY A 355 -3.05 13.63 -1.72
C GLY A 355 -1.71 13.77 -1.01
N TYR A 356 -1.58 14.68 -0.06
CA TYR A 356 -0.32 14.89 0.66
C TYR A 356 -0.03 13.72 1.61
N CYS A 357 -0.97 13.34 2.46
CA CYS A 357 -0.85 12.21 3.38
C CYS A 357 -1.98 11.20 3.19
N PHE A 358 -1.64 9.93 2.95
CA PHE A 358 -2.57 8.82 2.86
C PHE A 358 -2.30 7.82 3.99
N HIS A 359 -3.31 7.59 4.82
CA HIS A 359 -3.27 6.59 5.88
C HIS A 359 -4.44 5.60 5.74
N LEU A 360 -4.13 4.32 5.53
CA LEU A 360 -5.11 3.24 5.44
C LEU A 360 -4.84 2.20 6.51
N ALA A 361 -5.76 2.07 7.46
CA ALA A 361 -5.64 1.17 8.59
C ALA A 361 -6.63 0.00 8.50
N ASN A 362 -6.11 -1.22 8.66
CA ASN A 362 -6.85 -2.48 8.76
C ASN A 362 -7.89 -2.73 7.66
N PRO A 363 -7.62 -2.46 6.36
CA PRO A 363 -8.59 -2.78 5.33
C PRO A 363 -8.79 -4.30 5.26
N ARG A 364 -10.05 -4.71 5.16
CA ARG A 364 -10.45 -6.10 4.97
C ARG A 364 -11.23 -6.24 3.69
N ILE A 365 -10.63 -6.93 2.73
CA ILE A 365 -11.25 -7.22 1.44
C ILE A 365 -11.45 -8.74 1.35
N TYR A 366 -12.70 -9.14 1.24
CA TYR A 366 -13.13 -10.53 1.10
C TYR A 366 -13.89 -10.68 -0.21
N LEU A 367 -13.39 -11.54 -1.09
CA LEU A 367 -13.99 -11.76 -2.41
C LEU A 367 -14.16 -13.25 -2.65
N SER A 368 -15.38 -13.65 -3.00
CA SER A 368 -15.71 -14.99 -3.45
C SER A 368 -16.38 -14.93 -4.81
N LEU A 369 -15.76 -15.55 -5.83
CA LEU A 369 -16.25 -15.53 -7.21
C LEU A 369 -16.32 -16.93 -7.81
N SER A 370 -17.40 -17.22 -8.56
CA SER A 370 -17.63 -18.54 -9.15
C SER A 370 -16.99 -18.74 -10.54
N LYS A 371 -17.55 -18.19 -11.61
CA LYS A 371 -17.01 -18.24 -12.99
C LYS A 371 -17.01 -16.85 -13.61
N HIS A 372 -15.93 -16.48 -14.26
CA HIS A 372 -15.79 -15.18 -14.95
C HIS A 372 -14.82 -15.31 -16.13
N LYS A 373 -14.77 -14.32 -17.01
CA LYS A 373 -13.79 -14.27 -18.10
C LYS A 373 -12.55 -13.54 -17.61
N ASP A 374 -12.63 -12.22 -17.42
CA ASP A 374 -11.47 -11.39 -17.08
C ASP A 374 -11.72 -10.53 -15.83
N ILE A 375 -10.70 -10.38 -14.97
CA ILE A 375 -10.76 -9.51 -13.78
C ILE A 375 -9.52 -8.64 -13.71
N ALA A 376 -9.73 -7.34 -13.51
CA ALA A 376 -8.69 -6.36 -13.23
C ALA A 376 -8.96 -5.61 -11.92
N PHE A 377 -7.94 -5.59 -11.06
CA PHE A 377 -7.88 -4.69 -9.91
C PHE A 377 -6.74 -3.71 -10.11
N THR A 378 -7.06 -2.42 -10.10
CA THR A 378 -6.09 -1.34 -10.27
C THR A 378 -6.18 -0.41 -9.06
N TRP A 379 -5.08 -0.33 -8.30
CA TRP A 379 -4.92 0.63 -7.22
C TRP A 379 -3.82 1.62 -7.58
N GLN A 380 -4.17 2.90 -7.65
CA GLN A 380 -3.25 4.00 -7.96
C GLN A 380 -3.27 4.99 -6.81
N THR A 381 -2.14 5.14 -6.13
CA THR A 381 -1.97 6.14 -5.07
C THR A 381 -0.79 7.04 -5.39
N GLN A 382 -1.01 8.35 -5.36
CA GLN A 382 0.04 9.37 -5.45
C GLN A 382 -0.02 10.26 -4.22
N GLY A 383 1.11 10.45 -3.54
CA GLY A 383 1.16 11.37 -2.41
C GLY A 383 2.50 11.50 -1.70
N TYR A 384 2.64 12.45 -0.79
CA TYR A 384 3.91 12.67 -0.09
C TYR A 384 4.22 11.52 0.89
N CYS A 385 3.27 11.18 1.76
CA CYS A 385 3.39 10.06 2.70
C CYS A 385 2.28 9.04 2.50
N PHE A 386 2.63 7.77 2.29
CA PHE A 386 1.70 6.64 2.24
C PHE A 386 1.98 5.68 3.39
N HIS A 387 0.98 5.45 4.24
CA HIS A 387 1.03 4.48 5.31
C HIS A 387 -0.14 3.49 5.21
N LEU A 388 0.18 2.21 5.04
CA LEU A 388 -0.79 1.12 5.00
C LEU A 388 -0.49 0.11 6.10
N ALA A 389 -1.41 -0.01 7.05
CA ALA A 389 -1.26 -0.88 8.21
C ALA A 389 -2.24 -2.05 8.19
N ASN A 390 -1.73 -3.25 8.39
CA ASN A 390 -2.46 -4.51 8.56
C ASN A 390 -3.53 -4.80 7.49
N PRO A 391 -3.28 -4.59 6.18
CA PRO A 391 -4.26 -4.97 5.18
C PRO A 391 -4.45 -6.49 5.19
N ARG A 392 -5.72 -6.92 5.12
CA ARG A 392 -6.11 -8.32 4.97
C ARG A 392 -6.91 -8.48 3.70
N ILE A 393 -6.33 -9.20 2.75
CA ILE A 393 -6.97 -9.52 1.48
C ILE A 393 -7.14 -11.03 1.43
N LEU A 394 -8.38 -11.49 1.36
CA LEU A 394 -8.74 -12.91 1.20
C LEU A 394 -9.57 -13.06 -0.08
N LEU A 395 -9.01 -13.75 -1.08
CA LEU A 395 -9.73 -14.01 -2.34
C LEU A 395 -9.88 -15.51 -2.55
N SER A 396 -11.10 -15.94 -2.85
CA SER A 396 -11.45 -17.30 -3.28
C SER A 396 -12.07 -17.20 -4.68
N LEU A 397 -11.29 -17.52 -5.71
CA LEU A 397 -11.68 -17.34 -7.11
C LEU A 397 -11.83 -18.70 -7.79
N GLY A 398 -12.96 -18.93 -8.47
CA GLY A 398 -13.23 -20.19 -9.19
C GLY A 398 -12.56 -20.28 -10.56
N LYS A 399 -13.33 -20.45 -11.65
CA LYS A 399 -12.77 -20.58 -13.01
C LYS A 399 -12.72 -19.22 -13.69
N SER A 400 -11.57 -18.85 -14.26
CA SER A 400 -11.38 -17.62 -15.03
C SER A 400 -10.50 -17.84 -16.25
N LYS A 401 -10.52 -16.89 -17.18
CA LYS A 401 -9.52 -16.83 -18.24
C LYS A 401 -8.30 -16.07 -17.71
N ASP A 402 -8.41 -14.76 -17.50
CA ASP A 402 -7.26 -13.94 -17.13
C ASP A 402 -7.54 -13.12 -15.85
N ILE A 403 -6.55 -13.01 -14.96
CA ILE A 403 -6.64 -12.20 -13.73
C ILE A 403 -5.41 -11.30 -13.62
N ALA A 404 -5.63 -10.00 -13.45
CA ALA A 404 -4.58 -9.01 -13.24
C ALA A 404 -4.82 -8.20 -11.96
N PHE A 405 -3.77 -8.09 -11.15
CA PHE A 405 -3.69 -7.14 -10.04
C PHE A 405 -2.54 -6.18 -10.27
N THR A 406 -2.86 -4.89 -10.30
CA THR A 406 -1.89 -3.82 -10.50
C THR A 406 -1.97 -2.84 -9.34
N TRP A 407 -0.86 -2.73 -8.60
CA TRP A 407 -0.70 -1.72 -7.56
C TRP A 407 0.39 -0.74 -7.98
N GLN A 408 0.02 0.54 -8.10
CA GLN A 408 0.91 1.63 -8.46
C GLN A 408 0.91 2.67 -7.34
N THR A 409 2.09 2.89 -6.77
CA THR A 409 2.31 3.80 -5.65
C THR A 409 3.45 4.74 -5.99
N GLN A 410 3.20 6.05 -5.92
CA GLN A 410 4.24 7.07 -6.07
C GLN A 410 4.20 7.99 -4.86
N GLY A 411 5.34 8.20 -4.20
CA GLY A 411 5.39 9.13 -3.09
C GLY A 411 6.75 9.32 -2.44
N TYR A 412 6.87 10.26 -1.49
CA TYR A 412 8.15 10.51 -0.83
C TYR A 412 8.47 9.38 0.18
N CYS A 413 7.53 9.06 1.08
CA CYS A 413 7.67 7.98 2.05
C CYS A 413 6.57 6.93 1.88
N PHE A 414 6.94 5.67 1.71
CA PHE A 414 6.02 4.53 1.68
C PHE A 414 6.30 3.59 2.85
N HIS A 415 5.30 3.36 3.68
CA HIS A 415 5.35 2.41 4.79
C HIS A 415 4.20 1.40 4.72
N LEU A 416 4.55 0.11 4.58
CA LEU A 416 3.59 -0.99 4.57
C LEU A 416 3.90 -1.97 5.70
N ALA A 417 2.99 -2.05 6.67
CA ALA A 417 3.16 -2.86 7.87
C ALA A 417 2.17 -4.04 7.90
N ASN A 418 2.69 -5.23 8.14
CA ASN A 418 1.94 -6.47 8.38
C ASN A 418 0.88 -6.82 7.31
N PRO A 419 1.12 -6.64 6.00
CA PRO A 419 0.15 -7.08 5.01
C PRO A 419 -0.03 -8.59 5.07
N ARG A 420 -1.29 -9.04 5.04
CA ARG A 420 -1.68 -10.44 4.94
C ARG A 420 -2.51 -10.64 3.69
N ILE A 421 -1.94 -11.36 2.74
CA ILE A 421 -2.60 -11.71 1.48
C ILE A 421 -2.75 -13.23 1.46
N LEU A 422 -4.00 -13.70 1.47
CA LEU A 422 -4.35 -15.11 1.32
C LEU A 422 -5.16 -15.28 0.04
N LEU A 423 -4.63 -16.07 -0.90
CA LEU A 423 -5.35 -16.36 -2.14
C LEU A 423 -5.53 -17.87 -2.32
N SER A 424 -6.77 -18.26 -2.60
CA SER A 424 -7.16 -19.59 -3.05
C SER A 424 -7.75 -19.46 -4.45
N LEU A 425 -6.98 -19.84 -5.48
CA LEU A 425 -7.39 -19.67 -6.88
C LEU A 425 -7.67 -21.03 -7.54
N GLY A 426 -8.77 -21.12 -8.29
CA GLY A 426 -9.24 -22.31 -8.97
C GLY A 426 -8.44 -22.64 -10.23
N LYS A 427 -9.05 -22.53 -11.42
CA LYS A 427 -8.41 -22.85 -12.71
C LYS A 427 -8.40 -21.63 -13.66
N PRO A 428 -7.67 -20.55 -13.31
CA PRO A 428 -7.37 -19.49 -14.27
C PRO A 428 -6.58 -20.03 -15.46
N LYS A 429 -6.56 -19.34 -16.60
CA LYS A 429 -5.58 -19.59 -17.65
C LYS A 429 -4.29 -18.85 -17.28
N ASP A 430 -4.34 -17.53 -17.16
CA ASP A 430 -3.16 -16.70 -16.91
C ASP A 430 -3.39 -15.77 -15.70
N ILE A 431 -2.36 -15.58 -14.87
CA ILE A 431 -2.41 -14.68 -13.70
C ILE A 431 -1.18 -13.77 -13.68
N ALA A 432 -1.41 -12.47 -13.52
CA ALA A 432 -0.37 -11.47 -13.34
C ALA A 432 -0.59 -10.65 -12.06
N PHE A 433 0.47 -10.53 -11.26
CA PHE A 433 0.55 -9.56 -10.17
C PHE A 433 1.68 -8.58 -10.45
N THR A 434 1.36 -7.30 -10.51
CA THR A 434 2.32 -6.23 -10.75
C THR A 434 2.25 -5.23 -9.61
N TRP A 435 3.36 -5.08 -8.90
CA TRP A 435 3.56 -4.04 -7.89
C TRP A 435 4.62 -3.06 -8.36
N GLN A 436 4.24 -1.81 -8.51
CA GLN A 436 5.11 -0.71 -8.89
C GLN A 436 5.11 0.33 -7.78
N THR A 437 6.27 0.54 -7.17
CA THR A 437 6.46 1.56 -6.15
C THR A 437 7.64 2.45 -6.50
N GLN A 438 7.41 3.76 -6.52
CA GLN A 438 8.42 4.77 -6.70
C GLN A 438 8.41 5.72 -5.50
N GLY A 439 9.54 5.90 -4.84
CA GLY A 439 9.61 6.87 -3.75
C GLY A 439 10.96 7.07 -3.09
N TYR A 440 11.09 8.07 -2.22
CA TYR A 440 12.38 8.36 -1.58
C TYR A 440 12.73 7.29 -0.53
N CYS A 441 11.80 6.98 0.38
CA CYS A 441 11.98 5.94 1.39
C CYS A 441 10.89 4.87 1.27
N PHE A 442 11.27 3.60 1.18
CA PHE A 442 10.36 2.44 1.19
C PHE A 442 10.66 1.54 2.38
N HIS A 443 9.65 1.33 3.23
CA HIS A 443 9.72 0.41 4.36
C HIS A 443 8.59 -0.62 4.29
N LEU A 444 8.95 -1.89 4.29
CA LEU A 444 8.00 -3.01 4.27
C LEU A 444 8.34 -4.00 5.36
N ALA A 445 7.41 -4.16 6.31
CA ALA A 445 7.63 -5.01 7.47
C ALA A 445 6.59 -6.13 7.58
N ASN A 446 7.08 -7.31 7.96
CA ASN A 446 6.28 -8.46 8.41
C ASN A 446 5.21 -8.90 7.41
N THR A 447 5.54 -8.87 6.12
CA THR A 447 4.62 -9.30 5.08
C THR A 447 4.37 -10.79 5.16
N ARG A 448 3.11 -11.19 4.96
CA ARG A 448 2.73 -12.59 4.84
C ARG A 448 1.90 -12.77 3.59
N ILE A 449 2.47 -13.49 2.64
CA ILE A 449 1.80 -13.88 1.41
C ILE A 449 1.66 -15.39 1.44
N LEU A 450 0.43 -15.89 1.48
CA LEU A 450 0.11 -17.30 1.42
C LEU A 450 -0.77 -17.57 0.20
N LEU A 451 -0.25 -18.34 -0.75
CA LEU A 451 -0.97 -18.68 -1.97
C LEU A 451 -1.15 -20.19 -2.08
N SER A 452 -2.41 -20.61 -2.27
CA SER A 452 -2.78 -21.96 -2.65
C SER A 452 -3.44 -21.90 -4.03
N LEU A 453 -2.69 -22.29 -5.07
CA LEU A 453 -3.13 -22.12 -6.46
C LEU A 453 -3.44 -23.46 -7.10
N GLY A 454 -4.56 -23.55 -7.83
CA GLY A 454 -5.00 -24.75 -8.55
C GLY A 454 -4.15 -25.06 -9.79
N LYS A 455 -4.75 -25.06 -10.99
CA LYS A 455 -4.07 -25.45 -12.24
C LYS A 455 -4.07 -24.30 -13.27
N PRO A 456 -3.39 -23.17 -12.99
CA PRO A 456 -3.16 -22.16 -14.01
C PRO A 456 -2.28 -22.69 -15.15
N LYS A 457 -2.30 -22.03 -16.31
CA LYS A 457 -1.32 -22.27 -17.37
C LYS A 457 -0.06 -21.47 -17.04
N ASP A 458 -0.15 -20.14 -16.99
CA ASP A 458 1.00 -19.26 -16.79
C ASP A 458 0.79 -18.32 -15.58
N ILE A 459 1.84 -18.09 -14.79
CA ILE A 459 1.81 -17.18 -13.64
C ILE A 459 3.03 -16.26 -13.65
N ALA A 460 2.79 -14.95 -13.51
CA ALA A 460 3.84 -13.96 -13.38
C ALA A 460 3.63 -13.09 -12.13
N PHE A 461 4.70 -12.94 -11.35
CA PHE A 461 4.79 -11.94 -10.28
C PHE A 461 5.91 -10.96 -10.61
N THR A 462 5.57 -9.69 -10.69
CA THR A 462 6.51 -8.61 -11.01
C THR A 462 6.48 -7.56 -9.91
N TRP A 463 7.62 -7.36 -9.26
CA TRP A 463 7.84 -6.29 -8.27
C TRP A 463 8.88 -5.33 -8.82
N GLN A 464 8.48 -4.09 -9.05
CA GLN A 464 9.33 -3.02 -9.55
C GLN A 464 9.35 -1.90 -8.51
N ILE A 465 10.52 -1.69 -7.91
CA ILE A 465 10.68 -0.72 -6.83
C ILE A 465 11.84 0.20 -7.17
N GLN A 466 11.59 1.49 -7.16
CA GLN A 466 12.60 2.53 -7.37
C GLN A 466 12.59 3.48 -6.18
N GLY A 467 13.74 3.69 -5.55
CA GLY A 467 13.81 4.66 -4.45
C GLY A 467 15.18 4.91 -3.85
N TYR A 468 15.31 5.89 -2.96
CA TYR A 468 16.61 6.24 -2.36
C TYR A 468 17.00 5.22 -1.29
N CYS A 469 16.14 4.99 -0.29
CA CYS A 469 16.37 4.03 0.78
C CYS A 469 15.27 2.96 0.81
N PHE A 470 15.68 1.69 0.82
CA PHE A 470 14.80 0.53 0.82
C PHE A 470 15.09 -0.39 2.00
N HIS A 471 14.08 -0.65 2.83
CA HIS A 471 14.20 -1.53 3.98
C HIS A 471 13.06 -2.55 4.05
N LEU A 472 13.40 -3.83 3.91
CA LEU A 472 12.49 -4.95 4.03
C LEU A 472 12.83 -5.81 5.23
N ALA A 473 11.87 -5.95 6.14
CA ALA A 473 12.02 -6.76 7.34
C ALA A 473 11.03 -7.92 7.37
N ASN A 474 11.55 -9.12 7.54
CA ASN A 474 10.80 -10.35 7.79
C ASN A 474 9.70 -10.69 6.77
N PRO A 475 9.89 -10.50 5.44
CA PRO A 475 8.89 -10.95 4.49
C PRO A 475 8.78 -12.48 4.54
N ARG A 476 7.55 -13.00 4.60
CA ARG A 476 7.25 -14.43 4.56
C ARG A 476 6.37 -14.74 3.37
N ILE A 477 6.91 -15.52 2.45
CA ILE A 477 6.21 -15.98 1.26
C ILE A 477 6.08 -17.51 1.37
N LEU A 478 4.85 -17.99 1.49
CA LEU A 478 4.53 -19.42 1.46
C LEU A 478 3.67 -19.70 0.23
N LEU A 479 4.18 -20.53 -0.67
CA LEU A 479 3.43 -20.95 -1.86
C LEU A 479 3.26 -22.47 -1.87
N SER A 480 2.02 -22.90 -2.05
CA SER A 480 1.65 -24.28 -2.38
C SER A 480 0.97 -24.26 -3.74
N LEU A 481 1.69 -24.65 -4.79
CA LEU A 481 1.20 -24.53 -6.17
C LEU A 481 0.87 -25.91 -6.75
N GLY A 482 -0.27 -26.02 -7.43
CA GLY A 482 -0.74 -27.23 -8.10
C GLY A 482 0.10 -27.62 -9.33
N LYS A 483 -0.46 -27.52 -10.54
CA LYS A 483 0.23 -27.94 -11.78
C LYS A 483 0.30 -26.82 -12.84
N PRO A 484 0.96 -25.69 -12.55
CA PRO A 484 1.21 -24.65 -13.55
C PRO A 484 2.11 -25.14 -14.68
N LYS A 485 1.92 -24.62 -15.90
CA LYS A 485 2.86 -24.88 -17.00
C LYS A 485 4.13 -24.07 -16.75
N ASP A 486 4.02 -22.75 -16.72
CA ASP A 486 5.17 -21.85 -16.60
C ASP A 486 4.97 -20.85 -15.45
N ILE A 487 6.03 -20.59 -14.67
CA ILE A 487 6.02 -19.65 -13.54
C ILE A 487 7.23 -18.73 -13.60
N ALA A 488 6.99 -17.42 -13.50
CA ALA A 488 8.04 -16.41 -13.41
C ALA A 488 7.86 -15.52 -12.17
N PHE A 489 8.94 -15.34 -11.41
CA PHE A 489 9.06 -14.32 -10.38
C PHE A 489 10.15 -13.34 -10.77
N THR A 490 9.79 -12.07 -10.92
CA THR A 490 10.70 -11.00 -11.30
C THR A 490 10.66 -9.91 -10.25
N TRP A 491 11.82 -9.61 -9.67
CA TRP A 491 12.00 -8.53 -8.73
C TRP A 491 13.09 -7.60 -9.28
N GLN A 492 12.72 -6.35 -9.53
CA GLN A 492 13.60 -5.30 -10.04
C GLN A 492 13.62 -4.16 -9.04
N ILE A 493 14.78 -3.93 -8.44
CA ILE A 493 14.93 -2.96 -7.36
C ILE A 493 16.09 -2.04 -7.71
N GLN A 494 15.83 -0.74 -7.78
CA GLN A 494 16.84 0.28 -8.03
C GLN A 494 16.82 1.28 -6.88
N GLY A 495 17.97 1.51 -6.25
CA GLY A 495 18.05 2.52 -5.20
C GLY A 495 19.41 2.77 -4.60
N TYR A 496 19.55 3.80 -3.76
CA TYR A 496 20.85 4.15 -3.19
C TYR A 496 21.27 3.15 -2.10
N CYS A 497 20.39 2.88 -1.13
CA CYS A 497 20.63 1.91 -0.07
C CYS A 497 19.52 0.84 -0.04
N PHE A 498 19.92 -0.43 -0.09
CA PHE A 498 19.04 -1.59 0.01
C PHE A 498 19.38 -2.43 1.23
N HIS A 499 18.39 -2.65 2.11
CA HIS A 499 18.49 -3.53 3.26
C HIS A 499 17.35 -4.55 3.27
N LEU A 500 17.68 -5.84 3.24
CA LEU A 500 16.71 -6.93 3.36
C LEU A 500 17.11 -7.86 4.51
N ALA A 501 16.25 -7.93 5.52
CA ALA A 501 16.48 -8.71 6.73
C ALA A 501 15.48 -9.86 6.88
N ASN A 502 16.02 -11.05 7.14
CA ASN A 502 15.29 -12.28 7.47
C ASN A 502 14.17 -12.66 6.47
N PRO A 503 14.34 -12.54 5.14
CA PRO A 503 13.33 -13.06 4.23
C PRO A 503 13.20 -14.56 4.38
N ARG A 504 11.95 -15.05 4.42
CA ARG A 504 11.64 -16.48 4.43
C ARG A 504 10.78 -16.80 3.22
N ILE A 505 11.33 -17.61 2.33
CA ILE A 505 10.64 -18.11 1.15
C ILE A 505 10.52 -19.63 1.32
N LEU A 506 9.28 -20.11 1.40
CA LEU A 506 8.96 -21.53 1.48
C LEU A 506 8.07 -21.91 0.29
N LEU A 507 8.57 -22.79 -0.57
CA LEU A 507 7.85 -23.23 -1.77
C LEU A 507 7.66 -24.74 -1.75
N SER A 508 6.41 -25.18 -1.92
CA SER A 508 6.02 -26.55 -2.21
C SER A 508 5.32 -26.58 -3.57
N LEU A 509 5.96 -27.18 -4.58
CA LEU A 509 5.46 -27.16 -5.96
C LEU A 509 5.12 -28.57 -6.46
N GLY A 510 3.98 -28.71 -7.14
CA GLY A 510 3.59 -29.92 -7.87
C GLY A 510 4.38 -30.14 -9.17
N LYS A 511 3.72 -30.59 -10.24
CA LYS A 511 4.35 -30.78 -11.57
C LYS A 511 4.25 -29.48 -12.36
N SER A 512 5.38 -28.96 -12.85
CA SER A 512 5.41 -27.82 -13.78
C SER A 512 6.32 -28.11 -14.97
N LYS A 513 6.29 -27.25 -15.99
CA LYS A 513 7.23 -27.33 -17.11
C LYS A 513 8.44 -26.48 -16.77
N ASP A 514 8.29 -25.15 -16.75
CA ASP A 514 9.41 -24.23 -16.59
C ASP A 514 9.19 -23.29 -15.40
N ILE A 515 10.24 -23.06 -14.59
CA ILE A 515 10.21 -22.13 -13.46
C ILE A 515 11.43 -21.21 -13.53
N ALA A 516 11.19 -19.89 -13.48
CA ALA A 516 12.23 -18.88 -13.43
C ALA A 516 12.07 -17.95 -12.22
N PHE A 517 13.17 -17.71 -11.52
CA PHE A 517 13.30 -16.66 -10.52
C PHE A 517 14.39 -15.70 -10.97
N THR A 518 14.02 -14.43 -11.12
CA THR A 518 14.93 -13.36 -11.53
C THR A 518 14.91 -12.25 -10.49
N TRP A 519 16.06 -12.00 -9.88
CA TRP A 519 16.27 -10.88 -8.96
C TRP A 519 17.33 -9.95 -9.54
N GLN A 520 16.93 -8.72 -9.83
CA GLN A 520 17.80 -7.66 -10.34
C GLN A 520 17.81 -6.53 -9.33
N THR A 521 18.98 -6.23 -8.80
CA THR A 521 19.16 -5.15 -7.83
C THR A 521 20.31 -4.24 -8.27
N GLN A 522 20.06 -2.94 -8.27
CA GLN A 522 21.06 -1.94 -8.60
C GLN A 522 21.08 -0.89 -7.50
N GLY A 523 22.24 -0.63 -6.89
CA GLY A 523 22.33 0.38 -5.86
C GLY A 523 23.70 0.62 -5.24
N TYR A 524 23.87 1.71 -4.49
CA TYR A 524 25.17 2.06 -3.92
C TYR A 524 25.58 1.07 -2.82
N CYS A 525 24.70 0.83 -1.84
CA CYS A 525 24.93 -0.15 -0.77
C CYS A 525 23.83 -1.22 -0.75
N PHE A 526 24.22 -2.49 -0.78
CA PHE A 526 23.31 -3.63 -0.67
C PHE A 526 23.67 -4.50 0.54
N HIS A 527 22.71 -4.65 1.47
CA HIS A 527 22.84 -5.49 2.64
C HIS A 527 21.71 -6.53 2.69
N LEU A 528 22.07 -7.81 2.67
CA LEU A 528 21.13 -8.92 2.81
C LEU A 528 21.52 -9.77 4.02
N ALA A 529 20.60 -9.89 4.99
CA ALA A 529 20.86 -10.60 6.24
C ALA A 529 19.90 -11.78 6.44
N ASN A 530 20.48 -12.94 6.73
CA ASN A 530 19.80 -14.16 7.16
C ASN A 530 18.65 -14.63 6.23
N PRO A 531 18.77 -14.58 4.88
CA PRO A 531 17.71 -15.14 4.06
C PRO A 531 17.60 -16.65 4.29
N ARG A 532 16.36 -17.14 4.33
CA ARG A 532 16.06 -18.56 4.37
C ARG A 532 15.19 -18.91 3.18
N ILE A 533 15.75 -19.72 2.30
CA ILE A 533 15.05 -20.26 1.14
C ILE A 533 14.95 -21.76 1.34
N LEU A 534 13.72 -22.27 1.46
CA LEU A 534 13.42 -23.68 1.57
C LEU A 534 12.51 -24.10 0.41
N LEU A 535 13.01 -24.96 -0.47
CA LEU A 535 12.26 -25.43 -1.63
C LEU A 535 12.08 -26.95 -1.56
N SER A 536 10.83 -27.38 -1.69
CA SER A 536 10.45 -28.78 -1.92
C SER A 536 9.72 -28.86 -3.26
N LEU A 537 10.42 -29.29 -4.31
CA LEU A 537 9.89 -29.23 -5.68
C LEU A 537 9.57 -30.61 -6.23
N GLY A 538 8.43 -30.75 -6.89
CA GLY A 538 7.97 -31.97 -7.56
C GLY A 538 8.79 -32.38 -8.79
N LYS A 539 8.16 -32.46 -9.97
CA LYS A 539 8.81 -32.86 -11.24
C LYS A 539 8.74 -31.72 -12.27
N PRO A 540 9.41 -30.58 -12.05
CA PRO A 540 9.59 -29.57 -13.09
C PRO A 540 10.41 -30.15 -14.26
N LYS A 541 10.34 -29.57 -15.46
CA LYS A 541 11.26 -29.89 -16.56
C LYS A 541 12.54 -29.08 -16.37
N ASP A 542 12.44 -27.75 -16.41
CA ASP A 542 13.59 -26.86 -16.34
C ASP A 542 13.42 -25.82 -15.22
N ILE A 543 14.51 -25.52 -14.48
CA ILE A 543 14.52 -24.52 -13.40
C ILE A 543 15.69 -23.57 -13.57
N ALA A 544 15.43 -22.27 -13.54
CA ALA A 544 16.44 -21.23 -13.55
C ALA A 544 16.31 -20.29 -12.35
N PHE A 545 17.42 -20.04 -11.67
CA PHE A 545 17.57 -18.97 -10.68
C PHE A 545 18.63 -18.01 -11.15
N THR A 546 18.26 -16.75 -11.35
CA THR A 546 19.16 -15.69 -11.78
C THR A 546 19.12 -14.57 -10.76
N LEU A 547 20.27 -14.25 -10.17
CA LEU A 547 20.44 -13.10 -9.29
C LEU A 547 21.55 -12.22 -9.85
N GLN A 548 21.19 -10.98 -10.16
CA GLN A 548 22.05 -9.94 -10.70
C GLN A 548 22.07 -8.75 -9.74
N THR A 549 23.25 -8.42 -9.22
CA THR A 549 23.43 -7.27 -8.34
C THR A 549 24.53 -6.35 -8.86
N GLN A 550 24.26 -5.05 -8.96
CA GLN A 550 25.24 -4.03 -9.36
C GLN A 550 25.30 -2.89 -8.35
N GLY A 551 26.51 -2.50 -7.88
CA GLY A 551 26.60 -1.57 -6.77
C GLY A 551 27.98 -1.27 -6.21
N TYR A 552 28.10 -0.34 -5.27
CA TYR A 552 29.40 0.03 -4.70
C TYR A 552 29.84 -0.96 -3.61
N CYS A 553 28.99 -1.23 -2.61
CA CYS A 553 29.29 -2.15 -1.53
C CYS A 553 28.19 -3.22 -1.36
N PHE A 554 28.61 -4.49 -1.33
CA PHE A 554 27.76 -5.66 -1.12
C PHE A 554 28.13 -6.36 0.18
N HIS A 555 27.15 -6.52 1.06
CA HIS A 555 27.28 -7.33 2.26
C HIS A 555 26.17 -8.38 2.32
N PHE A 556 26.57 -9.64 2.38
CA PHE A 556 25.66 -10.76 2.42
C PHE A 556 25.97 -11.69 3.58
N ALA A 557 25.08 -11.74 4.57
CA ALA A 557 25.31 -12.42 5.84
C ALA A 557 24.39 -13.62 6.06
N ASN A 558 24.99 -14.76 6.41
CA ASN A 558 24.33 -15.98 6.88
C ASN A 558 23.19 -16.53 5.99
N PRO A 559 23.31 -16.56 4.66
CA PRO A 559 22.26 -17.16 3.86
C PRO A 559 22.14 -18.65 4.10
N ARG A 560 20.90 -19.12 4.16
CA ARG A 560 20.56 -20.54 4.25
C ARG A 560 19.68 -20.92 3.09
N ILE A 561 20.21 -21.76 2.21
CA ILE A 561 19.50 -22.33 1.08
C ILE A 561 19.42 -23.84 1.32
N LEU A 562 18.19 -24.34 1.46
CA LEU A 562 17.91 -25.76 1.61
C LEU A 562 16.99 -26.20 0.47
N LEU A 563 17.48 -27.09 -0.39
CA LEU A 563 16.72 -27.61 -1.52
C LEU A 563 16.54 -29.12 -1.40
N SER A 564 15.28 -29.56 -1.47
CA SER A 564 14.89 -30.96 -1.69
C SER A 564 14.15 -31.04 -3.01
N LEU A 565 14.81 -31.55 -4.05
CA LEU A 565 14.26 -31.54 -5.41
C LEU A 565 13.93 -32.97 -5.88
N GLY A 566 12.78 -33.12 -6.54
CA GLY A 566 12.36 -34.37 -7.19
C GLY A 566 13.19 -34.73 -8.44
N LYS A 567 12.55 -34.85 -9.61
CA LYS A 567 13.23 -35.26 -10.87
C LYS A 567 13.15 -34.18 -11.95
N PRO A 568 13.84 -33.03 -11.79
CA PRO A 568 14.01 -32.07 -12.88
C PRO A 568 14.80 -32.66 -14.05
N LYS A 569 14.70 -32.08 -15.24
CA LYS A 569 15.61 -32.38 -16.35
C LYS A 569 16.87 -31.52 -16.19
N ASP A 570 16.73 -30.21 -16.26
CA ASP A 570 17.86 -29.28 -16.22
C ASP A 570 17.69 -28.22 -15.11
N ILE A 571 18.76 -27.93 -14.36
CA ILE A 571 18.77 -26.90 -13.33
C ILE A 571 19.95 -25.95 -13.54
N VAL A 572 19.67 -24.65 -13.53
CA VAL A 572 20.69 -23.61 -13.63
C VAL A 572 20.56 -22.61 -12.49
N PHE A 573 21.68 -22.31 -11.85
CA PHE A 573 21.84 -21.20 -10.93
C PHE A 573 22.90 -20.24 -11.46
N THR A 574 22.52 -18.98 -11.66
CA THR A 574 23.40 -17.92 -12.12
C THR A 574 23.41 -16.78 -11.10
N TRP A 575 24.58 -16.48 -10.56
CA TRP A 575 24.81 -15.34 -9.71
C TRP A 575 25.81 -14.42 -10.39
N GLN A 576 25.41 -13.19 -10.65
CA GLN A 576 26.27 -12.15 -11.21
C GLN A 576 26.29 -10.97 -10.25
N THR A 577 27.49 -10.63 -9.78
CA THR A 577 27.71 -9.45 -8.93
C THR A 577 28.78 -8.56 -9.54
N GLN A 578 28.52 -7.25 -9.57
CA GLN A 578 29.48 -6.26 -10.03
C GLN A 578 29.54 -5.12 -9.03
N GLY A 579 30.69 -4.85 -8.43
CA GLY A 579 30.81 -3.74 -7.48
C GLY A 579 32.18 -3.50 -6.87
N TYR A 580 32.34 -2.40 -6.12
CA TYR A 580 33.65 -2.05 -5.57
C TYR A 580 34.08 -3.03 -4.46
N CYS A 581 33.23 -3.27 -3.46
CA CYS A 581 33.50 -4.23 -2.38
C CYS A 581 32.39 -5.29 -2.29
N PHE A 582 32.77 -6.57 -2.23
CA PHE A 582 31.87 -7.69 -1.99
C PHE A 582 32.29 -8.48 -0.75
N HIS A 583 31.36 -8.64 0.20
CA HIS A 583 31.56 -9.41 1.42
C HIS A 583 30.45 -10.45 1.61
N LEU A 584 30.79 -11.73 1.61
CA LEU A 584 29.87 -12.83 1.89
C LEU A 584 30.32 -13.61 3.13
N ALA A 585 29.48 -13.65 4.15
CA ALA A 585 29.76 -14.31 5.42
C ALA A 585 28.85 -15.51 5.67
N ASN A 586 29.47 -16.63 6.04
CA ASN A 586 28.83 -17.87 6.52
C ASN A 586 27.69 -18.40 5.62
N PRO A 587 27.82 -18.44 4.29
CA PRO A 587 26.78 -19.04 3.48
C PRO A 587 26.66 -20.54 3.76
N ARG A 588 25.43 -21.01 3.91
CA ARG A 588 25.10 -22.43 4.07
C ARG A 588 24.19 -22.86 2.94
N ILE A 589 24.71 -23.74 2.11
CA ILE A 589 23.96 -24.35 1.01
C ILE A 589 23.90 -25.86 1.29
N LEU A 590 22.69 -26.38 1.48
CA LEU A 590 22.44 -27.80 1.65
C LEU A 590 21.50 -28.27 0.54
N LEU A 591 21.99 -29.17 -0.33
CA LEU A 591 21.20 -29.71 -1.44
C LEU A 591 21.04 -31.21 -1.28
N SER A 592 19.79 -31.68 -1.31
CA SER A 592 19.41 -33.08 -1.44
C SER A 592 18.63 -33.23 -2.74
N LEU A 593 19.28 -33.71 -3.81
CA LEU A 593 18.70 -33.73 -5.16
C LEU A 593 18.39 -35.16 -5.60
N GLY A 594 17.23 -35.35 -6.25
CA GLY A 594 16.83 -36.61 -6.88
C GLY A 594 17.67 -36.99 -8.12
N LYS A 595 17.03 -37.20 -9.27
CA LYS A 595 17.72 -37.63 -10.52
C LYS A 595 17.60 -36.56 -11.63
N PRO A 596 18.26 -35.39 -11.50
CA PRO A 596 18.37 -34.45 -12.61
C PRO A 596 19.16 -35.04 -13.78
N LYS A 597 19.03 -34.48 -14.98
CA LYS A 597 19.93 -34.81 -16.10
C LYS A 597 21.17 -33.94 -16.00
N ASP A 598 21.01 -32.62 -16.08
CA ASP A 598 22.13 -31.68 -16.09
C ASP A 598 21.96 -30.60 -15.01
N ILE A 599 23.05 -30.26 -14.31
CA ILE A 599 23.08 -29.19 -13.29
C ILE A 599 24.24 -28.23 -13.56
N ALA A 600 23.96 -26.94 -13.61
CA ALA A 600 24.97 -25.90 -13.72
C ALA A 600 24.84 -24.86 -12.60
N PHE A 601 25.96 -24.56 -11.95
CA PHE A 601 26.11 -23.41 -11.06
C PHE A 601 27.15 -22.46 -11.63
N THR A 602 26.78 -21.22 -11.84
CA THR A 602 27.67 -20.17 -12.36
C THR A 602 27.66 -18.99 -11.41
N TRP A 603 28.82 -18.68 -10.84
CA TRP A 603 29.07 -17.47 -10.05
C TRP A 603 30.06 -16.58 -10.79
N GLN A 604 29.66 -15.36 -11.06
CA GLN A 604 30.48 -14.33 -11.69
C GLN A 604 30.50 -13.12 -10.76
N THR A 605 31.70 -12.75 -10.34
CA THR A 605 31.93 -11.58 -9.48
C THR A 605 32.97 -10.70 -10.13
N GLN A 606 32.68 -9.40 -10.24
CA GLN A 606 33.61 -8.39 -10.73
C GLN A 606 33.69 -7.28 -9.69
N GLY A 607 34.88 -6.97 -9.18
CA GLY A 607 34.99 -5.92 -8.18
C GLY A 607 36.38 -5.59 -7.68
N TYR A 608 36.53 -4.51 -6.91
CA TYR A 608 37.85 -4.12 -6.39
C TYR A 608 38.30 -5.08 -5.27
N CYS A 609 37.45 -5.35 -4.29
CA CYS A 609 37.73 -6.24 -3.17
C CYS A 609 36.65 -7.32 -3.00
N PHE A 610 37.03 -8.59 -2.94
CA PHE A 610 36.15 -9.73 -2.69
C PHE A 610 36.58 -10.46 -1.41
N HIS A 611 35.67 -10.59 -0.45
CA HIS A 611 35.87 -11.32 0.80
C HIS A 611 34.78 -12.36 1.01
N LEU A 612 35.17 -13.64 1.14
CA LEU A 612 34.27 -14.75 1.42
C LEU A 612 34.75 -15.51 2.66
N ALA A 613 33.91 -15.53 3.70
CA ALA A 613 34.23 -16.13 4.99
C ALA A 613 33.32 -17.34 5.30
N ASN A 614 33.95 -18.44 5.70
CA ASN A 614 33.33 -19.66 6.20
C ASN A 614 32.17 -20.23 5.34
N PRO A 615 32.29 -20.31 4.00
CA PRO A 615 31.26 -20.95 3.21
C PRO A 615 31.17 -22.43 3.55
N ARG A 616 29.94 -22.93 3.71
CA ARG A 616 29.64 -24.34 3.90
C ARG A 616 28.71 -24.83 2.81
N ILE A 617 29.22 -25.73 1.98
CA ILE A 617 28.46 -26.37 0.91
C ILE A 617 28.41 -27.86 1.22
N LEU A 618 27.20 -28.37 1.42
CA LEU A 618 26.92 -29.79 1.65
C LEU A 618 26.00 -30.29 0.54
N LEU A 619 26.48 -31.22 -0.27
CA LEU A 619 25.71 -31.80 -1.36
C LEU A 619 25.55 -33.31 -1.15
N SER A 620 24.30 -33.77 -1.17
CA SER A 620 23.93 -35.18 -1.28
C SER A 620 23.12 -35.36 -2.56
N LEU A 621 23.76 -35.87 -3.62
CA LEU A 621 23.14 -35.93 -4.96
C LEU A 621 22.85 -37.38 -5.37
N GLY A 622 21.70 -37.60 -6.02
CA GLY A 622 21.31 -38.89 -6.60
C GLY A 622 22.15 -39.29 -7.83
N LYS A 623 21.52 -39.52 -8.99
CA LYS A 623 22.20 -39.95 -10.24
C LYS A 623 22.06 -38.91 -11.36
N PRO A 624 22.71 -37.73 -11.25
CA PRO A 624 22.80 -36.81 -12.37
C PRO A 624 23.59 -37.38 -13.55
N LYS A 625 23.43 -36.84 -14.76
CA LYS A 625 24.31 -37.17 -15.89
C LYS A 625 25.53 -36.27 -15.82
N ASP A 626 25.35 -34.96 -15.93
CA ASP A 626 26.43 -33.99 -15.99
C ASP A 626 26.27 -32.90 -14.91
N ILE A 627 27.35 -32.55 -14.23
CA ILE A 627 27.38 -31.45 -13.24
C ILE A 627 28.53 -30.50 -13.55
N ALA A 628 28.24 -29.21 -13.62
CA ALA A 628 29.23 -28.15 -13.79
C ALA A 628 29.12 -27.09 -12.69
N PHE A 629 30.25 -26.76 -12.07
CA PHE A 629 30.39 -25.58 -11.21
C PHE A 629 31.42 -24.65 -11.84
N THR A 630 31.01 -23.42 -12.12
CA THR A 630 31.86 -22.39 -12.70
C THR A 630 31.90 -21.17 -11.78
N TRP A 631 33.08 -20.82 -11.30
CA TRP A 631 33.32 -19.61 -10.51
C TRP A 631 34.29 -18.71 -11.25
N GLN A 632 33.88 -17.49 -11.56
CA GLN A 632 34.68 -16.49 -12.23
C GLN A 632 34.74 -15.25 -11.35
N THR A 633 35.94 -14.88 -10.92
CA THR A 633 36.14 -13.66 -10.11
C THR A 633 37.20 -12.78 -10.74
N GLN A 634 36.86 -11.54 -11.07
CA GLN A 634 37.82 -10.54 -11.52
C GLN A 634 37.89 -9.42 -10.49
N GLY A 635 39.08 -9.11 -9.98
CA GLY A 635 39.20 -8.04 -9.00
C GLY A 635 40.56 -7.75 -8.43
N TYR A 636 40.74 -6.61 -7.77
CA TYR A 636 42.05 -6.20 -7.26
C TYR A 636 42.52 -7.12 -6.11
N CYS A 637 41.68 -7.36 -5.10
CA CYS A 637 42.00 -8.22 -3.96
C CYS A 637 40.92 -9.29 -3.75
N PHE A 638 41.33 -10.56 -3.61
CA PHE A 638 40.46 -11.69 -3.28
C PHE A 638 40.91 -12.38 -2.00
N HIS A 639 40.01 -12.51 -1.03
CA HIS A 639 40.24 -13.20 0.24
C HIS A 639 39.17 -14.26 0.50
N LEU A 640 39.58 -15.52 0.67
CA LEU A 640 38.69 -16.64 1.01
C LEU A 640 39.20 -17.34 2.27
N ALA A 641 38.37 -17.34 3.31
CA ALA A 641 38.71 -17.92 4.61
C ALA A 641 37.82 -19.12 4.96
N ASN A 642 38.47 -20.21 5.35
CA ASN A 642 37.87 -21.43 5.90
C ASN A 642 36.71 -22.03 5.06
N PRO A 643 36.83 -22.16 3.73
CA PRO A 643 35.78 -22.82 2.96
C PRO A 643 35.71 -24.31 3.33
N MET A 644 34.49 -24.80 3.51
CA MET A 644 34.20 -26.21 3.72
C MET A 644 33.26 -26.71 2.62
N ILE A 645 33.74 -27.68 1.85
CA ILE A 645 32.96 -28.38 0.83
C ILE A 645 32.93 -29.86 1.19
N LEU A 646 31.72 -30.38 1.41
CA LEU A 646 31.46 -31.79 1.65
C LEU A 646 30.52 -32.32 0.56
N LEU A 647 31.02 -33.25 -0.25
CA LEU A 647 30.23 -33.88 -1.31
C LEU A 647 30.09 -35.38 -1.06
N SER A 648 28.85 -35.85 -1.03
CA SER A 648 28.49 -37.27 -1.09
C SER A 648 27.66 -37.48 -2.37
N LEU A 649 28.28 -38.01 -3.42
CA LEU A 649 27.66 -38.11 -4.74
C LEU A 649 27.38 -39.57 -5.12
N GLY A 650 26.22 -39.83 -5.73
CA GLY A 650 25.85 -41.13 -6.28
C GLY A 650 26.67 -41.55 -7.52
N LYS A 651 26.02 -41.78 -8.66
CA LYS A 651 26.69 -42.22 -9.91
C LYS A 651 26.52 -41.18 -11.04
N PRO A 652 27.16 -40.00 -10.94
CA PRO A 652 27.23 -39.06 -12.06
C PRO A 652 28.00 -39.65 -13.25
N LYS A 653 27.80 -39.15 -14.46
CA LYS A 653 28.66 -39.51 -15.62
C LYS A 653 29.88 -38.60 -15.60
N ASP A 654 29.67 -37.29 -15.74
CA ASP A 654 30.74 -36.31 -15.87
C ASP A 654 30.58 -35.19 -14.82
N ILE A 655 31.69 -34.80 -14.17
CA ILE A 655 31.71 -33.69 -13.21
C ILE A 655 32.84 -32.73 -13.55
N ALA A 656 32.53 -31.44 -13.66
CA ALA A 656 33.49 -30.38 -13.88
C ALA A 656 33.39 -29.29 -12.80
N PHE A 657 34.53 -28.95 -12.21
CA PHE A 657 34.69 -27.76 -11.40
C PHE A 657 35.70 -26.83 -12.07
N THR A 658 35.27 -25.63 -12.42
CA THR A 658 36.12 -24.62 -13.04
C THR A 658 36.12 -23.39 -12.14
N TRP A 659 37.29 -22.97 -11.66
CA TRP A 659 37.43 -21.59 -11.17
C TRP A 659 38.45 -20.83 -11.98
N GLN A 660 38.08 -19.63 -12.35
CA GLN A 660 38.93 -18.69 -13.04
C GLN A 660 38.97 -17.41 -12.23
N THR A 661 40.16 -16.96 -11.93
CA THR A 661 40.30 -15.79 -11.11
C THR A 661 41.41 -14.88 -11.62
N GLN A 662 41.11 -13.61 -11.83
CA GLN A 662 42.04 -12.61 -12.33
C GLN A 662 42.11 -11.45 -11.34
N GLY A 663 43.30 -10.94 -11.04
CA GLY A 663 43.42 -9.90 -10.03
C GLY A 663 44.81 -9.56 -9.53
N TYR A 664 44.95 -8.59 -8.64
CA TYR A 664 46.26 -8.22 -8.10
C TYR A 664 46.71 -9.20 -7.00
N CYS A 665 45.93 -9.35 -5.93
CA CYS A 665 46.25 -10.23 -4.79
C CYS A 665 45.19 -11.31 -4.54
N PHE A 666 45.63 -12.52 -4.19
CA PHE A 666 44.79 -13.62 -3.72
C PHE A 666 45.29 -14.23 -2.43
N HIS A 667 44.39 -14.38 -1.48
CA HIS A 667 44.65 -15.05 -0.22
C HIS A 667 43.57 -16.12 0.05
N LEU A 668 44.00 -17.37 0.17
CA LEU A 668 43.14 -18.50 0.55
C LEU A 668 43.67 -19.17 1.81
N ALA A 669 42.87 -19.15 2.88
CA ALA A 669 43.23 -19.71 4.17
C ALA A 669 42.35 -20.91 4.56
N ASN A 670 43.01 -22.00 4.97
CA ASN A 670 42.42 -23.20 5.56
C ASN A 670 41.27 -23.85 4.76
N PRO A 671 41.35 -24.02 3.42
CA PRO A 671 40.30 -24.71 2.70
C PRO A 671 40.23 -26.19 3.12
N ARG A 672 39.00 -26.68 3.31
CA ARG A 672 38.70 -28.09 3.60
C ARG A 672 37.78 -28.66 2.54
N ILE A 673 38.28 -29.63 1.79
CA ILE A 673 37.52 -30.34 0.77
C ILE A 673 37.48 -31.82 1.16
N LEU A 674 36.27 -32.34 1.40
CA LEU A 674 36.01 -33.74 1.68
C LEU A 674 35.08 -34.30 0.61
N LEU A 675 35.58 -35.24 -0.20
CA LEU A 675 34.79 -35.88 -1.25
C LEU A 675 34.67 -37.39 -0.98
N SER A 676 33.43 -37.87 -0.94
CA SER A 676 33.10 -39.30 -0.98
C SER A 676 32.26 -39.55 -2.23
N LEU A 677 32.88 -40.07 -3.29
CA LEU A 677 32.24 -40.20 -4.61
C LEU A 677 32.00 -41.67 -4.96
N GLY A 678 30.83 -41.98 -5.54
CA GLY A 678 30.48 -43.30 -6.05
C GLY A 678 31.30 -43.73 -7.29
N LYS A 679 30.63 -44.02 -8.42
CA LYS A 679 31.29 -44.45 -9.68
C LYS A 679 31.09 -43.43 -10.81
N PRO A 680 31.73 -42.24 -10.74
CA PRO A 680 31.75 -41.32 -11.88
C PRO A 680 32.48 -41.92 -13.08
N LYS A 681 32.24 -41.44 -14.29
CA LYS A 681 33.07 -41.79 -15.46
C LYS A 681 34.28 -40.86 -15.50
N ASP A 682 34.03 -39.56 -15.66
CA ASP A 682 35.07 -38.55 -15.83
C ASP A 682 34.92 -37.43 -14.80
N ILE A 683 36.02 -37.02 -14.15
CA ILE A 683 36.05 -35.88 -13.22
C ILE A 683 37.15 -34.92 -13.63
N ALA A 684 36.82 -33.63 -13.75
CA ALA A 684 37.77 -32.57 -14.01
C ALA A 684 37.69 -31.45 -12.96
N PHE A 685 38.84 -31.07 -12.42
CA PHE A 685 39.02 -29.85 -11.63
C PHE A 685 39.98 -28.93 -12.35
N THR A 686 39.53 -27.74 -12.71
CA THR A 686 40.34 -26.72 -13.37
C THR A 686 40.37 -25.46 -12.54
N TRP A 687 41.56 -24.97 -12.25
CA TRP A 687 41.78 -23.73 -11.49
C TRP A 687 42.79 -22.90 -12.26
N GLN A 688 42.33 -21.74 -12.73
CA GLN A 688 43.15 -20.81 -13.48
C GLN A 688 43.23 -19.50 -12.71
N THR A 689 44.44 -19.05 -12.42
CA THR A 689 44.68 -17.77 -11.75
C THR A 689 45.72 -16.96 -12.52
N GLN A 690 45.44 -15.69 -12.80
CA GLN A 690 46.38 -14.76 -13.43
C GLN A 690 46.50 -13.52 -12.55
N ARG A 691 47.62 -13.34 -11.84
CA ARG A 691 47.72 -12.39 -10.72
C ARG A 691 49.08 -11.76 -10.48
N TYR A 692 49.16 -10.79 -9.57
CA TYR A 692 50.45 -10.27 -9.07
C TYR A 692 50.95 -11.08 -7.87
N CYS A 693 50.12 -11.33 -6.85
CA CYS A 693 50.49 -12.16 -5.69
C CYS A 693 49.45 -13.24 -5.38
N PHE A 694 49.91 -14.45 -5.08
CA PHE A 694 49.11 -15.61 -4.68
C PHE A 694 49.61 -16.19 -3.36
N HIS A 695 48.74 -16.30 -2.36
CA HIS A 695 49.01 -16.92 -1.06
C HIS A 695 47.97 -17.98 -0.71
N LEU A 696 48.42 -19.22 -0.49
CA LEU A 696 47.58 -20.36 -0.08
C LEU A 696 48.13 -20.98 1.20
N ALA A 697 47.35 -20.96 2.28
CA ALA A 697 47.74 -21.46 3.59
C ALA A 697 46.88 -22.64 4.06
N ASN A 698 47.55 -23.70 4.51
CA ASN A 698 46.99 -24.88 5.17
C ASN A 698 45.83 -25.58 4.43
N PRO A 699 45.91 -25.82 3.10
CA PRO A 699 44.85 -26.56 2.43
C PRO A 699 44.79 -28.01 2.92
N ARG A 700 43.56 -28.50 3.14
CA ARG A 700 43.28 -29.90 3.48
C ARG A 700 42.34 -30.51 2.46
N ILE A 701 42.83 -31.51 1.73
CA ILE A 701 42.06 -32.24 0.73
C ILE A 701 42.03 -33.71 1.14
N LEU A 702 40.81 -34.25 1.30
CA LEU A 702 40.56 -35.66 1.60
C LEU A 702 39.64 -36.23 0.53
N LEU A 703 40.15 -37.18 -0.26
CA LEU A 703 39.38 -37.84 -1.31
C LEU A 703 39.26 -39.34 -1.02
N SER A 704 38.02 -39.84 -0.96
CA SER A 704 37.70 -41.26 -0.99
C SER A 704 36.86 -41.53 -2.23
N LEU A 705 37.49 -42.08 -3.28
CA LEU A 705 36.87 -42.25 -4.60
C LEU A 705 36.64 -43.73 -4.90
N GLY A 706 35.46 -44.08 -5.44
CA GLY A 706 35.13 -45.44 -5.89
C GLY A 706 35.93 -45.89 -7.13
N LYS A 707 35.25 -46.22 -8.24
CA LYS A 707 35.90 -46.65 -9.50
C LYS A 707 35.66 -45.64 -10.64
N PRO A 708 36.27 -44.44 -10.59
CA PRO A 708 36.24 -43.53 -11.73
C PRO A 708 36.97 -44.12 -12.94
N LYS A 709 36.68 -43.67 -14.16
CA LYS A 709 37.48 -44.04 -15.34
C LYS A 709 38.66 -43.09 -15.44
N ASP A 710 38.39 -41.80 -15.60
CA ASP A 710 39.41 -40.77 -15.83
C ASP A 710 39.25 -39.62 -14.81
N ILE A 711 40.36 -39.19 -14.19
CA ILE A 711 40.39 -38.03 -13.29
C ILE A 711 41.48 -37.06 -13.73
N ALA A 712 41.12 -35.77 -13.87
CA ALA A 712 42.05 -34.70 -14.18
C ALA A 712 41.98 -33.56 -13.14
N PHE A 713 43.13 -33.16 -12.64
CA PHE A 713 43.32 -31.93 -11.88
C PHE A 713 44.27 -31.02 -12.64
N THR A 714 43.83 -29.81 -12.96
CA THR A 714 44.62 -28.81 -13.68
C THR A 714 44.66 -27.52 -12.88
N TRP A 715 45.83 -27.16 -12.37
CA TRP A 715 46.12 -25.87 -11.75
C TRP A 715 47.06 -25.07 -12.63
N GLN A 716 46.61 -23.90 -13.07
CA GLN A 716 47.41 -22.95 -13.83
C GLN A 716 47.44 -21.64 -13.07
N THR A 717 48.63 -21.20 -12.66
CA THR A 717 48.82 -19.92 -11.98
C THR A 717 49.89 -19.11 -12.71
N GLN A 718 49.53 -17.94 -13.21
CA GLN A 718 50.50 -16.99 -13.76
C GLN A 718 50.56 -15.79 -12.80
N GLY A 719 51.72 -15.41 -12.28
CA GLY A 719 51.82 -14.21 -11.47
C GLY A 719 53.15 -13.92 -10.79
N TYR A 720 53.36 -12.68 -10.31
CA TYR A 720 54.66 -12.22 -9.82
C TYR A 720 55.18 -13.01 -8.61
N CYS A 721 54.39 -13.19 -7.55
CA CYS A 721 54.77 -13.95 -6.35
C CYS A 721 53.77 -15.08 -6.02
N PHE A 722 54.28 -16.28 -5.77
CA PHE A 722 53.51 -17.46 -5.35
C PHE A 722 54.00 -18.02 -4.01
N HIS A 723 53.12 -18.14 -3.02
CA HIS A 723 53.42 -18.72 -1.70
C HIS A 723 52.39 -19.80 -1.32
N LEU A 724 52.88 -21.02 -1.05
CA LEU A 724 52.08 -22.16 -0.58
C LEU A 724 52.65 -22.73 0.72
N ALA A 725 51.85 -22.71 1.78
CA ALA A 725 52.25 -23.17 3.11
C ALA A 725 51.40 -24.34 3.61
N ASN A 726 52.09 -25.38 4.10
CA ASN A 726 51.55 -26.55 4.80
C ASN A 726 50.38 -27.29 4.11
N PRO A 727 50.45 -27.61 2.79
CA PRO A 727 49.39 -28.37 2.17
C PRO A 727 49.34 -29.81 2.71
N ARG A 728 48.12 -30.31 2.95
CA ARG A 728 47.86 -31.70 3.34
C ARG A 728 46.88 -32.34 2.36
N ILE A 729 47.34 -33.37 1.66
CA ILE A 729 46.54 -34.11 0.69
C ILE A 729 46.53 -35.59 1.11
N LEU A 730 45.33 -36.16 1.27
CA LEU A 730 45.14 -37.59 1.54
C LEU A 730 44.18 -38.18 0.50
N LEU A 731 44.69 -39.13 -0.28
CA LEU A 731 43.93 -39.79 -1.36
C LEU A 731 43.78 -41.28 -1.05
N SER A 732 42.55 -41.76 -1.01
CA SER A 732 42.21 -43.18 -1.02
C SER A 732 41.40 -43.46 -2.29
N LEU A 733 42.06 -44.00 -3.31
CA LEU A 733 41.48 -44.22 -4.64
C LEU A 733 41.25 -45.71 -4.88
N GLY A 734 40.09 -46.09 -5.42
CA GLY A 734 39.81 -47.45 -5.86
C GLY A 734 40.62 -47.88 -7.09
N LYS A 735 39.97 -48.35 -8.17
CA LYS A 735 40.64 -48.74 -9.43
C LYS A 735 40.33 -47.73 -10.56
N PRO A 736 40.90 -46.51 -10.53
CA PRO A 736 40.82 -45.62 -11.68
C PRO A 736 41.56 -46.20 -12.88
N LYS A 737 41.18 -45.82 -14.10
CA LYS A 737 41.95 -46.21 -15.29
C LYS A 737 43.11 -45.24 -15.48
N ASP A 738 42.79 -43.96 -15.63
CA ASP A 738 43.75 -42.90 -15.94
C ASP A 738 43.62 -41.75 -14.91
N ILE A 739 44.72 -41.31 -14.30
CA ILE A 739 44.76 -40.12 -13.41
C ILE A 739 45.80 -39.14 -13.93
N ALA A 740 45.43 -37.87 -14.08
CA ALA A 740 46.34 -36.79 -14.44
C ALA A 740 46.29 -35.65 -13.41
N PHE A 741 47.45 -35.25 -12.94
CA PHE A 741 47.65 -34.01 -12.19
C PHE A 741 48.58 -33.10 -13.00
N THR A 742 48.07 -31.95 -13.40
CA THR A 742 48.82 -30.93 -14.12
C THR A 742 48.87 -29.67 -13.29
N TRP A 743 50.07 -29.23 -12.93
CA TRP A 743 50.31 -27.98 -12.24
C TRP A 743 51.28 -27.15 -13.06
N GLN A 744 50.85 -25.99 -13.52
CA GLN A 744 51.68 -25.04 -14.24
C GLN A 744 51.71 -23.71 -13.48
N THR A 745 52.88 -23.29 -13.04
CA THR A 745 53.10 -21.99 -12.41
C THR A 745 54.09 -21.17 -13.23
N GLN A 746 53.74 -19.95 -13.63
CA GLN A 746 54.70 -19.02 -14.24
C GLN A 746 54.75 -17.76 -13.37
N GLY A 747 55.91 -17.37 -12.87
CA GLY A 747 56.00 -16.25 -11.94
C GLY A 747 57.40 -15.81 -11.59
N TYR A 748 57.56 -14.67 -10.92
CA TYR A 748 58.89 -14.15 -10.56
C TYR A 748 59.49 -14.91 -9.37
N CYS A 749 58.71 -15.07 -8.28
CA CYS A 749 59.11 -15.81 -7.08
C CYS A 749 58.13 -16.93 -6.71
N PHE A 750 58.66 -18.11 -6.39
CA PHE A 750 57.91 -19.29 -5.93
C PHE A 750 58.42 -19.79 -4.58
N HIS A 751 57.52 -19.95 -3.60
CA HIS A 751 57.83 -20.48 -2.27
C HIS A 751 56.86 -21.59 -1.83
N LEU A 752 57.38 -22.77 -1.53
CA LEU A 752 56.62 -23.94 -1.06
C LEU A 752 57.18 -24.45 0.28
N ALA A 753 56.36 -24.44 1.33
CA ALA A 753 56.76 -24.85 2.67
C ALA A 753 55.92 -26.02 3.23
N ASN A 754 56.62 -27.03 3.75
CA ASN A 754 56.10 -28.18 4.51
C ASN A 754 54.94 -28.97 3.86
N PRO A 755 55.01 -29.38 2.57
CA PRO A 755 53.96 -30.18 1.97
C PRO A 755 53.91 -31.60 2.57
N ARG A 756 52.69 -32.11 2.81
CA ARG A 756 52.41 -33.50 3.22
C ARG A 756 51.42 -34.16 2.27
N ILE A 757 51.86 -35.23 1.61
CA ILE A 757 51.03 -36.00 0.68
C ILE A 757 51.02 -37.47 1.11
N LEU A 758 49.83 -38.05 1.27
CA LEU A 758 49.63 -39.47 1.54
C LEU A 758 48.73 -40.09 0.47
N LEU A 759 49.21 -41.14 -0.18
CA LEU A 759 48.53 -41.82 -1.28
C LEU A 759 48.31 -43.28 -0.94
N SER A 760 47.05 -43.71 -0.94
CA SER A 760 46.62 -45.12 -0.92
C SER A 760 45.87 -45.40 -2.21
N LEU A 761 46.52 -46.09 -3.15
CA LEU A 761 46.03 -46.31 -4.51
C LEU A 761 45.69 -47.79 -4.71
N GLY A 762 44.59 -48.11 -5.40
CA GLY A 762 44.40 -49.40 -6.07
C GLY A 762 45.33 -49.54 -7.28
N LYS A 763 44.99 -50.39 -8.27
CA LYS A 763 45.80 -50.58 -9.52
C LYS A 763 45.32 -49.65 -10.65
N PRO A 764 45.79 -48.40 -10.76
CA PRO A 764 45.58 -47.60 -11.96
C PRO A 764 46.37 -48.15 -13.13
N LYS A 765 45.88 -47.92 -14.35
CA LYS A 765 46.62 -48.25 -15.56
C LYS A 765 47.71 -47.21 -15.79
N ASP A 766 47.31 -45.93 -15.77
CA ASP A 766 48.18 -44.81 -16.09
C ASP A 766 48.01 -43.70 -15.04
N ILE A 767 49.12 -43.22 -14.46
CA ILE A 767 49.15 -42.02 -13.62
C ILE A 767 50.19 -41.06 -14.19
N ALA A 768 49.77 -39.83 -14.45
CA ALA A 768 50.64 -38.75 -14.88
C ALA A 768 50.64 -37.61 -13.86
N PHE A 769 51.84 -37.20 -13.44
CA PHE A 769 52.06 -35.97 -12.71
C PHE A 769 52.93 -35.06 -13.57
N THR A 770 52.36 -33.94 -13.98
CA THR A 770 53.07 -32.90 -14.74
C THR A 770 53.15 -31.67 -13.87
N TRP A 771 54.36 -31.35 -13.41
CA TRP A 771 54.66 -30.12 -12.70
C TRP A 771 55.57 -29.25 -13.56
N GLN A 772 55.14 -28.04 -13.88
CA GLN A 772 55.92 -27.09 -14.65
C GLN A 772 55.94 -25.75 -13.90
N SER A 773 57.10 -25.33 -13.45
CA SER A 773 57.32 -24.02 -12.85
C SER A 773 58.35 -23.23 -13.66
N GLN A 774 58.02 -22.01 -14.05
CA GLN A 774 58.97 -21.08 -14.67
C GLN A 774 59.03 -19.82 -13.82
N GLY A 775 60.23 -19.45 -13.35
CA GLY A 775 60.43 -18.26 -12.54
C GLY A 775 61.87 -17.98 -12.18
N TYR A 776 62.12 -16.77 -11.64
CA TYR A 776 63.46 -16.30 -11.32
C TYR A 776 63.97 -16.84 -9.97
N CYS A 777 63.09 -17.01 -8.97
CA CYS A 777 63.45 -17.51 -7.64
C CYS A 777 62.54 -18.67 -7.23
N PHE A 778 63.13 -19.81 -6.81
CA PHE A 778 62.43 -21.00 -6.34
C PHE A 778 62.93 -21.43 -4.95
N HIS A 779 62.03 -21.57 -3.98
CA HIS A 779 62.36 -22.01 -2.62
C HIS A 779 61.41 -23.14 -2.16
N LEU A 780 62.00 -24.29 -1.80
CA LEU A 780 61.29 -25.49 -1.32
C LEU A 780 61.80 -25.88 0.07
N ALA A 781 60.91 -25.96 1.06
CA ALA A 781 61.27 -26.32 2.43
C ALA A 781 60.49 -27.53 2.95
N ASN A 782 61.21 -28.54 3.46
CA ASN A 782 60.70 -29.68 4.25
C ASN A 782 59.54 -30.51 3.66
N PRO A 783 59.66 -31.07 2.43
CA PRO A 783 58.62 -31.93 1.87
C PRO A 783 58.53 -33.31 2.54
N ARG A 784 57.31 -33.86 2.68
CA ARG A 784 57.05 -35.27 3.10
C ARG A 784 56.02 -35.93 2.18
N ILE A 785 56.40 -37.05 1.56
CA ILE A 785 55.54 -37.85 0.67
C ILE A 785 55.55 -39.29 1.17
N LEU A 786 54.38 -39.90 1.33
CA LEU A 786 54.21 -41.30 1.76
C LEU A 786 53.29 -42.02 0.77
N LEU A 787 53.78 -43.13 0.22
CA LEU A 787 53.11 -43.97 -0.78
C LEU A 787 52.81 -45.34 -0.17
N SER A 788 51.54 -45.73 -0.19
CA SER A 788 51.09 -47.08 0.14
C SER A 788 50.40 -47.66 -1.10
N LEU A 789 51.06 -48.61 -1.77
CA LEU A 789 50.51 -49.32 -2.90
C LEU A 789 49.87 -50.62 -2.39
N GLY A 790 48.57 -50.80 -2.65
CA GLY A 790 47.93 -52.10 -2.41
C GLY A 790 48.43 -53.11 -3.45
N ILE A 791 49.21 -54.11 -3.00
CA ILE A 791 49.64 -55.25 -3.83
C ILE A 791 48.41 -56.04 -4.30
#